data_AF-A0A8X6TQW9-F1
#
_entry.id   AF-A0A8X6TQW9-F1
#
_cell.length_a   1.000
_cell.length_b   1.000
_cell.length_c   1.000
_cell.angle_alpha   90.00
_cell.angle_beta   90.00
_cell.angle_gamma   90.00
#
_symmetry.space_group_name_H-M   'P 1'
#
loop_
_entity.id
_entity.type
_entity.pdbx_description
1 polymer ?
#
loop_
_entity_poly.entity_id
_entity_poly.type
_entity_poly.pdbx_seq_one_letter_code
_entity_poly.pdbx_strand_id
1 'polypeptide(L)'
;MNKFWSCIVITCPTLSSVIATEREIEFLKKKKRIPDYVAVLTIEDPAKNLGSGAATLNALLVAVEYLSAKQNYMVLSSDVLLKAHILILHNGRDYLYSCSGKAFISLPIEYELEDKSRPYASGILSNIEAIFQLIDELSCESPYGVWVCSTDMFILQTEKQVNTIAWENMADVVMFCVPSEIEYATGHGVVSIDEQGYVSDIYYCEPFERIKDLVQEDGKVPLISGLVFLNTNVAESLLSLHIQSPLDSCTYLGLDCGNEPIQVSLYFDLLVAMSTNMNKDTFISGKCGKTYNRKFGIQAGFTNESILARSSVWRELSNFRMTPKIISGSQHLYWSNQQSVSNHVSNLFKIASSEKVHTVCQINKKISAAKCLIINSCVEAQTYETSFNSVISDSFFQVQDLKIGENCFVSGITFSDNHSKLNIPDNQVIMYTSIRECLGNGCFVVFGVQENPFISTNLDEGTFCNKPWKQILKHLDIQENEIWSSELNSKERTLMNARLFSCYLSLKEVLALFLIECSGEDISGMIKKWKNHQRYTLAEVLENINYTENFDYKRRTYSEITCRKIKNAILKNKDLHFLPYFYAACAEDWSESVMNTLDEVLLDNVNSVIKTRTLSCIADLLSAKAGICGGLRTGPGNNRTWNKAFTLLLSGDTAEGLKEVLKERSNWLSRPDHLMRAARHYERAAQIFIQNSVKTVKEYMVLTPASLPDIGVYITAECPARIDLQGGWSDTPPICYELGGSVVNIAVLVDGKKPIGARACRTKEPFLTLKIGLGEINQVILIKDIKDILNYDQPNAQGSLLKAAL
;
A
#
# COMPACT_ATOMS: atom_id res chain seq x y z
N MET A 1 -10.01 -6.70 -10.45
CA MET A 1 -11.48 -6.62 -10.42
C MET A 1 -12.03 -7.13 -11.73
N ASN A 2 -12.31 -8.44 -11.75
CA ASN A 2 -13.06 -9.12 -12.81
C ASN A 2 -14.58 -9.02 -12.56
N LYS A 3 -15.00 -8.73 -11.32
CA LYS A 3 -16.41 -8.55 -10.97
C LYS A 3 -16.87 -7.09 -11.00
N PHE A 4 -18.07 -6.87 -11.53
CA PHE A 4 -18.74 -5.57 -11.53
C PHE A 4 -19.57 -5.37 -10.26
N TRP A 5 -18.99 -4.73 -9.25
CA TRP A 5 -19.71 -4.32 -8.04
C TRP A 5 -20.68 -3.18 -8.33
N SER A 6 -21.93 -3.30 -7.87
CA SER A 6 -22.94 -2.23 -7.95
C SER A 6 -22.62 -1.10 -6.99
N CYS A 7 -22.19 -1.46 -5.77
CA CYS A 7 -21.59 -0.58 -4.77
C CYS A 7 -20.79 -1.40 -3.75
N ILE A 8 -19.87 -0.74 -3.07
CA ILE A 8 -19.15 -1.26 -1.91
C ILE A 8 -19.54 -0.37 -0.72
N VAL A 9 -19.83 -0.94 0.44
CA VAL A 9 -20.07 -0.21 1.69
C VAL A 9 -18.97 -0.57 2.66
N ILE A 10 -18.36 0.42 3.31
CA ILE A 10 -17.35 0.23 4.35
C ILE A 10 -17.88 0.85 5.63
N THR A 11 -18.10 0.02 6.65
CA THR A 11 -18.61 0.50 7.95
C THR A 11 -17.44 0.87 8.85
N CYS A 12 -17.54 2.01 9.54
CA CYS A 12 -16.48 2.59 10.36
C CYS A 12 -17.03 2.97 11.74
N PRO A 13 -16.24 2.84 12.83
CA PRO A 13 -16.75 3.00 14.19
C PRO A 13 -17.03 4.45 14.59
N THR A 14 -16.49 5.43 13.85
CA THR A 14 -16.65 6.85 14.13
C THR A 14 -16.60 7.66 12.83
N LEU A 15 -17.22 8.84 12.82
CA LEU A 15 -17.14 9.79 11.72
C LEU A 15 -15.70 10.17 11.34
N SER A 16 -14.79 10.27 12.31
CA SER A 16 -13.37 10.53 12.03
C SER A 16 -12.70 9.41 11.23
N SER A 17 -13.12 8.16 11.47
CA SER A 17 -12.66 7.00 10.73
C SER A 17 -13.29 6.96 9.32
N VAL A 18 -14.55 7.39 9.17
CA VAL A 18 -15.22 7.57 7.87
C VAL A 18 -14.41 8.54 6.99
N ILE A 19 -14.17 9.76 7.45
CA ILE A 19 -13.48 10.80 6.67
C ILE A 19 -12.08 10.35 6.23
N ALA A 20 -11.34 9.69 7.13
CA ALA A 20 -10.03 9.15 6.80
C ALA A 20 -10.11 8.02 5.76
N THR A 21 -11.07 7.09 5.94
CA THR A 21 -11.29 5.96 5.03
C THR A 21 -11.68 6.45 3.64
N GLU A 22 -12.57 7.45 3.51
CA GLU A 22 -12.95 8.06 2.23
C GLU A 22 -11.73 8.51 1.44
N ARG A 23 -10.82 9.22 2.11
CA ARG A 23 -9.59 9.73 1.50
C ARG A 23 -8.67 8.59 1.03
N GLU A 24 -8.52 7.54 1.83
CA GLU A 24 -7.72 6.37 1.44
C GLU A 24 -8.35 5.62 0.25
N ILE A 25 -9.66 5.46 0.23
CA ILE A 25 -10.38 4.85 -0.89
C ILE A 25 -10.19 5.65 -2.18
N GLU A 26 -10.24 6.98 -2.13
CA GLU A 26 -9.96 7.82 -3.29
C GLU A 26 -8.53 7.62 -3.81
N PHE A 27 -7.54 7.45 -2.93
CA PHE A 27 -6.19 7.07 -3.36
C PHE A 27 -6.16 5.68 -3.99
N LEU A 28 -6.87 4.69 -3.44
CA LEU A 28 -6.96 3.35 -4.03
C LEU A 28 -7.60 3.38 -5.43
N LYS A 29 -8.62 4.23 -5.66
CA LYS A 29 -9.20 4.45 -6.99
C LYS A 29 -8.20 5.10 -7.95
N LYS A 30 -7.53 6.18 -7.53
CA LYS A 30 -6.47 6.83 -8.34
C LYS A 30 -5.34 5.85 -8.69
N LYS A 31 -5.00 4.93 -7.79
CA LYS A 31 -4.03 3.83 -8.01
C LYS A 31 -4.58 2.66 -8.84
N LYS A 32 -5.85 2.69 -9.25
CA LYS A 32 -6.55 1.64 -10.01
C LYS A 32 -6.65 0.30 -9.26
N ARG A 33 -6.68 0.35 -7.93
CA ARG A 33 -6.99 -0.81 -7.07
C ARG A 33 -8.49 -1.09 -7.03
N ILE A 34 -9.28 -0.02 -7.04
CA ILE A 34 -10.73 -0.03 -7.15
C ILE A 34 -11.09 0.68 -8.46
N PRO A 35 -11.97 0.14 -9.31
CA PRO A 35 -12.37 0.82 -10.54
C PRO A 35 -13.10 2.14 -10.25
N ASP A 36 -12.80 3.18 -11.03
CA ASP A 36 -13.33 4.54 -10.80
C ASP A 36 -14.87 4.61 -10.83
N TYR A 37 -15.52 3.71 -11.56
CA TYR A 37 -16.99 3.68 -11.72
C TYR A 37 -17.71 3.02 -10.53
N VAL A 38 -16.99 2.30 -9.65
CA VAL A 38 -17.59 1.63 -8.50
C VAL A 38 -17.81 2.65 -7.40
N ALA A 39 -19.06 2.80 -6.97
CA ALA A 39 -19.40 3.61 -5.82
C ALA A 39 -18.95 2.91 -4.54
N VAL A 40 -18.22 3.65 -3.69
CA VAL A 40 -17.80 3.18 -2.36
C VAL A 40 -18.41 4.11 -1.34
N LEU A 41 -19.28 3.58 -0.48
CA LEU A 41 -20.01 4.29 0.55
C LEU A 41 -19.36 3.97 1.90
N THR A 42 -18.66 4.93 2.48
CA THR A 42 -18.13 4.81 3.84
C THR A 42 -19.13 5.37 4.82
N ILE A 43 -19.53 4.57 5.81
CA ILE A 43 -20.61 4.95 6.73
C ILE A 43 -20.16 4.79 8.18
N GLU A 44 -20.72 5.62 9.05
CA GLU A 44 -20.54 5.49 10.49
C GLU A 44 -21.45 4.38 11.03
N ASP A 45 -20.90 3.54 11.91
CA ASP A 45 -21.68 2.58 12.67
C ASP A 45 -22.62 3.35 13.62
N PRO A 46 -23.92 3.00 13.71
CA PRO A 46 -24.90 3.75 14.51
C PRO A 46 -24.49 3.95 15.97
N ALA A 47 -23.78 2.99 16.56
CA ALA A 47 -23.14 3.16 17.86
C ALA A 47 -21.84 2.35 17.96
N LYS A 48 -21.00 2.71 18.94
CA LYS A 48 -19.81 1.93 19.28
C LYS A 48 -20.21 0.53 19.74
N ASN A 49 -19.46 -0.49 19.30
CA ASN A 49 -19.63 -1.89 19.71
C ASN A 49 -21.00 -2.52 19.38
N LEU A 50 -21.74 -1.99 18.40
CA LEU A 50 -23.05 -2.50 17.95
C LEU A 50 -23.03 -3.96 17.43
N GLY A 51 -21.86 -4.49 17.09
CA GLY A 51 -21.69 -5.85 16.55
C GLY A 51 -21.87 -5.91 15.04
N SER A 52 -21.32 -6.96 14.41
CA SER A 52 -21.26 -7.07 12.96
C SER A 52 -22.64 -7.24 12.30
N GLY A 53 -23.61 -7.80 13.02
CA GLY A 53 -24.96 -8.01 12.48
C GLY A 53 -25.70 -6.67 12.36
N ALA A 54 -25.65 -5.87 13.41
CA ALA A 54 -26.27 -4.54 13.39
C ALA A 54 -25.59 -3.61 12.37
N ALA A 55 -24.25 -3.63 12.30
CA ALA A 55 -23.52 -2.91 11.25
C ALA A 55 -23.88 -3.39 9.84
N THR A 56 -24.14 -4.70 9.64
CA THR A 56 -24.59 -5.25 8.35
C THR A 56 -25.98 -4.72 7.99
N LEU A 57 -26.92 -4.67 8.95
CA LEU A 57 -28.28 -4.16 8.72
C LEU A 57 -28.25 -2.68 8.30
N ASN A 58 -27.46 -1.85 9.01
CA ASN A 58 -27.28 -0.45 8.65
C ASN A 58 -26.63 -0.28 7.27
N ALA A 59 -25.57 -1.04 6.99
CA ALA A 59 -24.88 -0.98 5.71
C ALA A 59 -25.75 -1.41 4.54
N LEU A 60 -26.57 -2.45 4.72
CA LEU A 60 -27.49 -2.94 3.72
C LEU A 60 -28.59 -1.91 3.42
N LEU A 61 -29.15 -1.28 4.46
CA LEU A 61 -30.10 -0.18 4.33
C LEU A 61 -29.50 0.94 3.45
N VAL A 62 -28.34 1.46 3.82
CA VAL A 62 -27.69 2.56 3.07
C VAL A 62 -27.36 2.16 1.62
N ALA A 63 -26.91 0.91 1.40
CA ALA A 63 -26.66 0.40 0.05
C ALA A 63 -27.93 0.41 -0.80
N VAL A 64 -29.04 -0.08 -0.24
CA VAL A 64 -30.33 -0.18 -0.95
C VAL A 64 -30.92 1.21 -1.18
N GLU A 65 -30.78 2.15 -0.24
CA GLU A 65 -31.17 3.56 -0.44
C GLU A 65 -30.39 4.19 -1.59
N TYR A 66 -29.06 4.03 -1.61
CA TYR A 66 -28.21 4.54 -2.69
C TYR A 66 -28.62 3.94 -4.05
N LEU A 67 -28.80 2.63 -4.12
CA LEU A 67 -29.20 1.95 -5.35
C LEU A 67 -30.62 2.33 -5.80
N SER A 68 -31.53 2.54 -4.85
CA SER A 68 -32.90 3.01 -5.10
C SER A 68 -32.87 4.40 -5.73
N ALA A 69 -32.14 5.34 -5.11
CA ALA A 69 -31.95 6.69 -5.62
C ALA A 69 -31.28 6.71 -7.01
N LYS A 70 -30.25 5.87 -7.21
CA LYS A 70 -29.56 5.72 -8.50
C LYS A 70 -30.49 5.24 -9.62
N GLN A 71 -31.52 4.48 -9.30
CA GLN A 71 -32.57 4.03 -10.24
C GLN A 71 -33.80 4.96 -10.28
N ASN A 72 -33.74 6.13 -9.63
CA ASN A 72 -34.80 7.12 -9.53
C ASN A 72 -36.07 6.64 -8.79
N TYR A 73 -35.94 5.68 -7.88
CA TYR A 73 -37.02 5.39 -6.93
C TYR A 73 -37.10 6.51 -5.88
N MET A 74 -38.32 6.89 -5.49
CA MET A 74 -38.59 7.93 -4.48
C MET A 74 -38.66 7.37 -3.05
N VAL A 75 -38.69 6.05 -2.92
CA VAL A 75 -38.75 5.31 -1.66
C VAL A 75 -37.77 4.13 -1.74
N LEU A 76 -37.41 3.58 -0.58
CA LEU A 76 -36.62 2.35 -0.50
C LEU A 76 -37.34 1.22 -1.27
N SER A 77 -36.66 0.59 -2.23
CA SER A 77 -37.18 -0.55 -2.97
C SER A 77 -36.22 -1.74 -2.87
N SER A 78 -36.71 -2.89 -2.40
CA SER A 78 -35.93 -4.14 -2.39
C SER A 78 -35.65 -4.69 -3.79
N ASP A 79 -36.42 -4.28 -4.81
CA ASP A 79 -36.25 -4.74 -6.21
C ASP A 79 -34.83 -4.51 -6.75
N VAL A 80 -34.12 -3.49 -6.23
CA VAL A 80 -32.75 -3.19 -6.65
C VAL A 80 -31.78 -4.34 -6.35
N LEU A 81 -32.09 -5.19 -5.35
CA LEU A 81 -31.27 -6.34 -4.95
C LEU A 81 -31.28 -7.48 -5.99
N LEU A 82 -32.29 -7.55 -6.86
CA LEU A 82 -32.43 -8.59 -7.89
C LEU A 82 -31.31 -8.56 -8.95
N LYS A 83 -30.62 -7.43 -9.09
CA LYS A 83 -29.54 -7.22 -10.08
C LYS A 83 -28.31 -6.55 -9.49
N ALA A 84 -28.13 -6.64 -8.16
CA ALA A 84 -27.03 -5.99 -7.47
C ALA A 84 -25.96 -6.97 -6.99
N HIS A 85 -24.70 -6.57 -7.13
CA HIS A 85 -23.59 -7.13 -6.36
C HIS A 85 -23.14 -6.08 -5.35
N ILE A 86 -23.42 -6.33 -4.08
CA ILE A 86 -23.07 -5.44 -2.98
C ILE A 86 -21.95 -6.09 -2.17
N LEU A 87 -20.92 -5.32 -1.82
CA LEU A 87 -19.89 -5.76 -0.87
C LEU A 87 -19.92 -4.86 0.36
N ILE A 88 -20.08 -5.45 1.53
CA ILE A 88 -20.03 -4.78 2.84
C ILE A 88 -18.72 -5.19 3.52
N LEU A 89 -17.88 -4.22 3.87
CA LEU A 89 -16.65 -4.40 4.62
C LEU A 89 -16.78 -3.76 6.00
N HIS A 90 -16.57 -4.53 7.06
CA HIS A 90 -16.58 -4.01 8.42
C HIS A 90 -15.18 -3.59 8.88
N ASN A 91 -14.94 -2.27 8.94
CA ASN A 91 -13.75 -1.63 9.50
C ASN A 91 -14.01 -1.14 10.94
N GLY A 92 -14.71 -1.94 11.74
CA GLY A 92 -15.45 -1.46 12.93
C GLY A 92 -14.74 -1.47 14.28
N ARG A 93 -13.49 -1.94 14.40
CA ARG A 93 -12.82 -2.05 15.72
C ARG A 93 -11.46 -1.38 15.75
N ASP A 94 -11.30 -0.46 16.69
CA ASP A 94 -10.01 0.13 17.02
C ASP A 94 -9.01 -0.98 17.41
N TYR A 95 -7.73 -0.76 17.10
CA TYR A 95 -6.68 -1.74 17.31
C TYR A 95 -5.39 -1.07 17.77
N LEU A 96 -4.94 -1.43 18.97
CA LEU A 96 -3.80 -0.78 19.64
C LEU A 96 -2.51 -0.82 18.83
N TYR A 97 -2.28 -1.90 18.09
CA TYR A 97 -1.01 -2.12 17.39
C TYR A 97 -1.01 -1.58 15.95
N SER A 98 -2.07 -0.89 15.52
CA SER A 98 -2.13 -0.15 14.25
C SER A 98 -3.03 1.08 14.36
N CYS A 99 -2.43 2.25 14.38
CA CYS A 99 -3.12 3.55 14.48
C CYS A 99 -4.01 3.88 13.25
N SER A 100 -3.90 3.09 12.17
CA SER A 100 -4.73 3.21 10.97
C SER A 100 -5.96 2.28 10.96
N GLY A 101 -6.17 1.53 12.04
CA GLY A 101 -7.15 0.44 12.09
C GLY A 101 -6.67 -0.83 11.39
N LYS A 102 -7.48 -1.89 11.47
CA LYS A 102 -7.13 -3.23 10.95
C LYS A 102 -7.22 -3.34 9.43
N ALA A 103 -8.16 -2.63 8.82
CA ALA A 103 -8.30 -2.56 7.36
C ALA A 103 -7.03 -2.03 6.68
N PHE A 104 -6.29 -1.15 7.35
CA PHE A 104 -5.11 -0.48 6.79
C PHE A 104 -3.80 -0.86 7.49
N ILE A 105 -3.73 -2.08 8.04
CA ILE A 105 -2.45 -2.66 8.45
C ILE A 105 -1.58 -2.80 7.20
N SER A 106 -0.37 -2.26 7.26
CA SER A 106 0.65 -2.40 6.22
C SER A 106 1.17 -3.85 6.23
N LEU A 107 0.73 -4.65 5.28
CA LEU A 107 1.21 -6.01 5.12
C LEU A 107 2.65 -5.96 4.59
N PRO A 108 3.59 -6.78 5.10
CA PRO A 108 4.98 -6.82 4.63
C PRO A 108 5.14 -7.44 3.23
N ILE A 109 4.47 -6.83 2.25
CA ILE A 109 4.42 -7.19 0.84
C ILE A 109 4.40 -5.87 0.04
N GLU A 110 5.39 -5.64 -0.82
CA GLU A 110 5.28 -4.58 -1.84
C GLU A 110 4.30 -5.05 -2.92
N TYR A 111 3.35 -4.21 -3.29
CA TYR A 111 2.41 -4.51 -4.34
C TYR A 111 3.14 -4.63 -5.69
N GLU A 112 2.96 -5.76 -6.35
CA GLU A 112 3.34 -5.96 -7.73
C GLU A 112 2.16 -6.53 -8.53
N LEU A 113 2.04 -6.14 -9.79
CA LEU A 113 1.15 -6.78 -10.75
C LEU A 113 1.91 -7.88 -11.50
N GLU A 114 1.24 -9.02 -11.71
CA GLU A 114 1.78 -10.11 -12.50
C GLU A 114 2.06 -9.67 -13.94
N ASP A 115 1.11 -8.97 -14.56
CA ASP A 115 1.27 -8.37 -15.89
C ASP A 115 1.96 -7.01 -15.80
N LYS A 116 3.30 -7.03 -15.86
CA LYS A 116 4.15 -5.84 -15.86
C LYS A 116 4.03 -4.97 -17.12
N SER A 117 3.26 -5.40 -18.14
CA SER A 117 3.02 -4.60 -19.34
C SER A 117 2.02 -3.46 -19.10
N ARG A 118 1.21 -3.54 -18.04
CA ARG A 118 0.20 -2.53 -17.72
C ARG A 118 0.74 -1.50 -16.73
N PRO A 119 0.41 -0.20 -16.89
CA PRO A 119 0.71 0.82 -15.89
C PRO A 119 0.08 0.47 -14.54
N TYR A 120 0.87 0.55 -13.47
CA TYR A 120 0.38 0.34 -12.12
C TYR A 120 1.10 1.21 -11.10
N ALA A 121 0.41 1.60 -10.04
CA ALA A 121 1.03 2.30 -8.92
C ALA A 121 1.69 1.31 -7.96
N SER A 122 2.89 1.64 -7.46
CA SER A 122 3.53 0.94 -6.36
C SER A 122 2.87 1.28 -5.02
N GLY A 123 3.14 0.49 -3.99
CA GLY A 123 2.65 0.67 -2.63
C GLY A 123 2.97 -0.54 -1.77
N ILE A 124 2.80 -0.40 -0.47
CA ILE A 124 2.77 -1.53 0.45
C ILE A 124 1.31 -2.02 0.52
N LEU A 125 1.10 -3.32 0.36
CA LEU A 125 -0.25 -3.89 0.34
C LEU A 125 -0.92 -3.67 1.70
N SER A 126 -2.12 -3.08 1.70
CA SER A 126 -2.96 -2.98 2.91
C SER A 126 -3.85 -4.21 3.07
N ASN A 127 -4.32 -4.49 4.30
CA ASN A 127 -5.24 -5.61 4.55
C ASN A 127 -6.52 -5.51 3.69
N ILE A 128 -7.07 -4.30 3.53
CA ILE A 128 -8.26 -4.07 2.70
C ILE A 128 -8.00 -4.35 1.22
N GLU A 129 -6.83 -4.00 0.68
CA GLU A 129 -6.45 -4.36 -0.69
C GLU A 129 -6.34 -5.88 -0.87
N ALA A 130 -5.77 -6.59 0.11
CA ALA A 130 -5.71 -8.04 0.08
C ALA A 130 -7.10 -8.70 0.15
N ILE A 131 -8.00 -8.15 0.96
CA ILE A 131 -9.39 -8.59 1.01
C ILE A 131 -10.09 -8.35 -0.33
N PHE A 132 -9.88 -7.20 -0.98
CA PHE A 132 -10.44 -6.96 -2.31
C PHE A 132 -9.93 -7.96 -3.34
N GLN A 133 -8.63 -8.29 -3.32
CA GLN A 133 -8.05 -9.31 -4.21
C GLN A 133 -8.69 -10.68 -3.98
N LEU A 134 -8.75 -11.12 -2.71
CA LEU A 134 -9.34 -12.40 -2.36
C LEU A 134 -10.82 -12.48 -2.75
N ILE A 135 -11.63 -11.45 -2.45
CA ILE A 135 -13.05 -11.47 -2.79
C ILE A 135 -13.25 -11.40 -4.30
N ASP A 136 -12.43 -10.65 -5.05
CA ASP A 136 -12.53 -10.64 -6.51
C ASP A 136 -12.28 -12.03 -7.12
N GLU A 137 -11.33 -12.79 -6.56
CA GLU A 137 -11.07 -14.19 -6.94
C GLU A 137 -12.25 -15.10 -6.58
N LEU A 138 -12.74 -15.04 -5.33
CA LEU A 138 -13.82 -15.91 -4.85
C LEU A 138 -15.17 -15.59 -5.50
N SER A 139 -15.41 -14.33 -5.82
CA SER A 139 -16.69 -13.84 -6.31
C SER A 139 -16.88 -14.02 -7.80
N CYS A 140 -15.86 -14.51 -8.52
CA CYS A 140 -15.96 -14.88 -9.92
C CYS A 140 -17.19 -15.79 -10.14
N GLU A 141 -18.03 -15.44 -11.12
CA GLU A 141 -19.27 -16.15 -11.47
C GLU A 141 -20.34 -16.25 -10.36
N SER A 142 -20.18 -15.58 -9.21
CA SER A 142 -21.22 -15.63 -8.17
C SER A 142 -22.51 -14.95 -8.62
N PRO A 143 -23.68 -15.42 -8.14
CA PRO A 143 -24.96 -14.77 -8.41
C PRO A 143 -25.07 -13.38 -7.75
N TYR A 144 -26.12 -12.64 -8.12
CA TYR A 144 -26.49 -11.38 -7.45
C TYR A 144 -26.77 -11.62 -5.97
N GLY A 145 -26.41 -10.64 -5.14
CA GLY A 145 -26.47 -10.77 -3.69
C GLY A 145 -25.47 -9.86 -2.97
N VAL A 146 -25.33 -10.11 -1.67
CA VAL A 146 -24.57 -9.29 -0.73
C VAL A 146 -23.40 -10.10 -0.17
N TRP A 147 -22.20 -9.59 -0.34
CA TRP A 147 -21.00 -10.09 0.31
C TRP A 147 -20.74 -9.30 1.58
N VAL A 148 -20.41 -9.98 2.67
CA VAL A 148 -20.06 -9.35 3.95
C VAL A 148 -18.71 -9.89 4.41
N CYS A 149 -17.76 -9.01 4.69
CA CYS A 149 -16.42 -9.37 5.13
C CYS A 149 -15.93 -8.52 6.29
N SER A 150 -15.28 -9.14 7.27
CA SER A 150 -14.56 -8.41 8.32
C SER A 150 -13.15 -8.05 7.88
N THR A 151 -12.65 -6.89 8.31
CA THR A 151 -11.24 -6.51 8.15
C THR A 151 -10.36 -6.90 9.34
N ASP A 152 -10.90 -7.64 10.32
CA ASP A 152 -10.16 -8.07 11.52
C ASP A 152 -9.24 -9.27 11.27
N MET A 153 -9.33 -9.86 10.08
CA MET A 153 -8.59 -11.04 9.66
C MET A 153 -7.80 -10.78 8.39
N PHE A 154 -6.86 -11.68 8.12
CA PHE A 154 -6.17 -11.85 6.86
C PHE A 154 -6.11 -13.34 6.52
N ILE A 155 -6.49 -13.70 5.30
CA ILE A 155 -6.41 -15.08 4.81
C ILE A 155 -5.12 -15.19 3.99
N LEU A 156 -4.11 -15.82 4.58
CA LEU A 156 -2.84 -16.08 3.93
C LEU A 156 -2.97 -17.29 3.01
N GLN A 157 -2.92 -17.08 1.70
CA GLN A 157 -2.86 -18.18 0.74
C GLN A 157 -1.46 -18.80 0.75
N THR A 158 -1.36 -20.11 1.04
CA THR A 158 -0.10 -20.86 0.99
C THR A 158 0.09 -21.56 -0.35
N GLU A 159 -0.98 -21.69 -1.15
CA GLU A 159 -0.98 -22.28 -2.49
C GLU A 159 -1.35 -21.22 -3.53
N LYS A 160 -0.80 -21.33 -4.74
CA LYS A 160 -0.91 -20.28 -5.79
C LYS A 160 -2.27 -20.15 -6.46
N GLN A 161 -3.19 -21.08 -6.23
CA GLN A 161 -4.52 -21.03 -6.85
C GLN A 161 -5.59 -21.28 -5.79
N VAL A 162 -6.49 -20.30 -5.65
CA VAL A 162 -7.77 -20.52 -5.01
C VAL A 162 -8.59 -21.43 -5.92
N ASN A 163 -9.07 -22.55 -5.39
CA ASN A 163 -9.99 -23.41 -6.12
C ASN A 163 -11.20 -22.59 -6.57
N THR A 164 -11.44 -22.58 -7.88
CA THR A 164 -12.60 -21.89 -8.48
C THR A 164 -13.87 -22.39 -7.82
N ILE A 165 -14.73 -21.46 -7.36
CA ILE A 165 -15.95 -21.83 -6.65
C ILE A 165 -17.02 -22.18 -7.68
N ALA A 166 -17.43 -23.44 -7.71
CA ALA A 166 -18.66 -23.83 -8.39
C ALA A 166 -19.85 -23.28 -7.59
N TRP A 167 -20.58 -22.32 -8.16
CA TRP A 167 -21.76 -21.70 -7.53
C TRP A 167 -23.05 -22.50 -7.73
N GLU A 168 -22.98 -23.62 -8.46
CA GLU A 168 -24.11 -24.54 -8.66
C GLU A 168 -24.51 -25.23 -7.34
N ASN A 169 -25.81 -25.34 -7.08
CA ASN A 169 -26.40 -26.03 -5.92
C ASN A 169 -25.98 -25.50 -4.54
N MET A 170 -25.47 -24.26 -4.45
CA MET A 170 -25.23 -23.59 -3.17
C MET A 170 -26.55 -23.20 -2.50
N ALA A 171 -26.59 -23.24 -1.16
CA ALA A 171 -27.72 -22.76 -0.37
C ALA A 171 -27.89 -21.23 -0.45
N ASP A 172 -28.86 -20.70 0.27
CA ASP A 172 -29.16 -19.27 0.29
C ASP A 172 -28.02 -18.40 0.83
N VAL A 173 -27.22 -18.98 1.73
CA VAL A 173 -26.04 -18.35 2.32
C VAL A 173 -24.82 -19.25 2.11
N VAL A 174 -23.70 -18.66 1.71
CA VAL A 174 -22.40 -19.35 1.66
C VAL A 174 -21.50 -18.80 2.75
N MET A 175 -21.12 -19.66 3.69
CA MET A 175 -20.18 -19.33 4.76
C MET A 175 -18.78 -19.79 4.38
N PHE A 176 -17.85 -18.86 4.22
CA PHE A 176 -16.47 -19.23 3.89
C PHE A 176 -15.73 -19.65 5.16
N CYS A 177 -15.04 -20.78 5.07
CA CYS A 177 -14.28 -21.36 6.16
C CYS A 177 -12.84 -21.63 5.72
N VAL A 178 -11.91 -21.59 6.66
CA VAL A 178 -10.49 -21.92 6.46
C VAL A 178 -10.18 -23.15 7.30
N PRO A 179 -9.52 -24.18 6.75
CA PRO A 179 -9.15 -25.36 7.53
C PRO A 179 -8.11 -24.96 8.59
N SER A 180 -8.37 -25.28 9.86
CA SER A 180 -7.54 -24.83 10.97
C SER A 180 -7.25 -25.91 12.01
N GLU A 181 -6.11 -25.76 12.69
CA GLU A 181 -5.75 -26.58 13.85
C GLU A 181 -6.71 -26.32 15.02
N ILE A 182 -7.03 -27.37 15.77
CA ILE A 182 -8.07 -27.34 16.81
C ILE A 182 -7.69 -26.33 17.91
N GLU A 183 -6.41 -26.29 18.32
CA GLU A 183 -5.91 -25.40 19.36
C GLU A 183 -6.15 -23.93 19.00
N TYR A 184 -5.84 -23.55 17.76
CA TYR A 184 -6.11 -22.20 17.28
C TYR A 184 -7.61 -21.93 17.22
N ALA A 185 -8.39 -22.90 16.72
CA ALA A 185 -9.83 -22.78 16.55
C ALA A 185 -10.61 -22.56 17.86
N THR A 186 -10.08 -22.96 19.02
CA THR A 186 -10.68 -22.65 20.35
C THR A 186 -10.84 -21.14 20.62
N GLY A 187 -10.10 -20.28 19.92
CA GLY A 187 -10.23 -18.82 20.00
C GLY A 187 -11.25 -18.20 19.05
N HIS A 188 -11.86 -19.00 18.17
CA HIS A 188 -12.61 -18.56 16.99
C HIS A 188 -13.98 -19.24 16.86
N GLY A 189 -14.68 -18.96 15.75
CA GLY A 189 -15.91 -19.66 15.37
C GLY A 189 -15.59 -20.88 14.52
N VAL A 190 -16.20 -22.03 14.83
CA VAL A 190 -16.09 -23.30 14.09
C VAL A 190 -17.48 -23.75 13.66
N VAL A 191 -17.58 -24.26 12.44
CA VAL A 191 -18.84 -24.72 11.85
C VAL A 191 -18.97 -26.24 12.02
N SER A 192 -20.18 -26.70 12.33
CA SER A 192 -20.54 -28.11 12.17
C SER A 192 -21.37 -28.30 10.91
N ILE A 193 -21.19 -29.42 10.23
CA ILE A 193 -21.79 -29.73 8.92
C ILE A 193 -22.65 -30.98 9.08
N ASP A 194 -23.89 -30.95 8.57
CA ASP A 194 -24.76 -32.13 8.54
C ASP A 194 -24.47 -33.07 7.36
N GLU A 195 -25.17 -34.20 7.34
CA GLU A 195 -25.01 -35.23 6.29
C GLU A 195 -25.40 -34.73 4.88
N GLN A 196 -26.17 -33.65 4.79
CA GLN A 196 -26.58 -33.03 3.52
C GLN A 196 -25.61 -31.94 3.07
N GLY A 197 -24.57 -31.65 3.84
CA GLY A 197 -23.57 -30.62 3.53
C GLY A 197 -24.01 -29.20 3.91
N TYR A 198 -25.05 -29.04 4.72
CA TYR A 198 -25.45 -27.75 5.27
C TYR A 198 -24.81 -27.49 6.63
N VAL A 199 -24.75 -26.21 7.02
CA VAL A 199 -24.31 -25.81 8.35
C VAL A 199 -25.34 -26.23 9.39
N SER A 200 -24.94 -27.13 10.29
CA SER A 200 -25.81 -27.66 11.34
C SER A 200 -25.80 -26.82 12.61
N ASP A 201 -24.65 -26.28 13.00
CA ASP A 201 -24.50 -25.36 14.14
C ASP A 201 -23.20 -24.54 14.04
N ILE A 202 -23.09 -23.48 14.84
CA ILE A 202 -21.92 -22.59 14.92
C ILE A 202 -21.41 -22.54 16.36
N TYR A 203 -20.20 -23.06 16.58
CA TYR A 203 -19.53 -23.10 17.88
C TYR A 203 -18.56 -21.93 18.01
N TYR A 204 -18.69 -21.09 19.05
CA TYR A 204 -17.85 -19.90 19.23
C TYR A 204 -17.02 -19.95 20.51
N CYS A 205 -15.70 -19.90 20.33
CA CYS A 205 -14.71 -19.96 21.41
C CYS A 205 -14.93 -21.14 22.35
N GLU A 206 -15.33 -22.28 21.80
CA GLU A 206 -15.58 -23.50 22.56
C GLU A 206 -14.26 -24.21 22.89
N PRO A 207 -14.18 -24.90 24.04
CA PRO A 207 -12.98 -25.62 24.44
C PRO A 207 -12.71 -26.80 23.49
N PHE A 208 -11.44 -27.22 23.44
CA PHE A 208 -10.96 -28.33 22.60
C PHE A 208 -11.90 -29.55 22.59
N GLU A 209 -12.33 -30.00 23.77
CA GLU A 209 -13.21 -31.16 23.93
C GLU A 209 -14.56 -31.08 23.22
N ARG A 210 -15.07 -29.86 22.96
CA ARG A 210 -16.36 -29.62 22.29
C ARG A 210 -16.26 -29.58 20.77
N ILE A 211 -15.07 -29.28 20.23
CA ILE A 211 -14.85 -29.09 18.79
C ILE A 211 -13.98 -30.18 18.17
N LYS A 212 -13.33 -31.03 18.97
CA LYS A 212 -12.49 -32.14 18.49
C LYS A 212 -13.25 -33.15 17.61
N ASP A 213 -14.55 -33.29 17.82
CA ASP A 213 -15.40 -34.24 17.08
C ASP A 213 -15.89 -33.62 15.75
N LEU A 214 -15.55 -32.36 15.46
CA LEU A 214 -15.90 -31.64 14.22
C LEU A 214 -14.78 -31.72 13.16
N VAL A 215 -13.73 -32.49 13.44
CA VAL A 215 -12.57 -32.66 12.57
C VAL A 215 -12.98 -33.31 11.24
N GLN A 216 -12.50 -32.72 10.15
CA GLN A 216 -12.68 -33.21 8.79
C GLN A 216 -11.62 -34.27 8.45
N GLU A 217 -11.70 -34.86 7.26
CA GLU A 217 -10.77 -35.92 6.81
C GLU A 217 -9.29 -35.49 6.81
N ASP A 218 -9.01 -34.19 6.71
CA ASP A 218 -7.67 -33.60 6.72
C ASP A 218 -7.10 -33.38 8.14
N GLY A 219 -7.81 -33.78 9.19
CA GLY A 219 -7.40 -33.59 10.58
C GLY A 219 -7.67 -32.19 11.13
N LYS A 220 -8.31 -31.30 10.37
CA LYS A 220 -8.57 -29.90 10.73
C LYS A 220 -10.05 -29.63 10.93
N VAL A 221 -10.36 -28.50 11.55
CA VAL A 221 -11.75 -28.04 11.73
C VAL A 221 -12.07 -26.86 10.80
N PRO A 222 -13.31 -26.74 10.32
CA PRO A 222 -13.73 -25.64 9.45
C PRO A 222 -13.96 -24.36 10.28
N LEU A 223 -12.95 -23.48 10.28
CA LEU A 223 -12.96 -22.22 11.02
C LEU A 223 -13.63 -21.11 10.18
N ILE A 224 -14.54 -20.34 10.77
CA ILE A 224 -15.23 -19.23 10.11
C ILE A 224 -14.21 -18.16 9.70
N SER A 225 -14.14 -17.87 8.40
CA SER A 225 -13.12 -16.97 7.87
C SER A 225 -13.43 -15.48 8.08
N GLY A 226 -14.67 -15.14 8.43
CA GLY A 226 -15.14 -13.75 8.50
C GLY A 226 -15.77 -13.24 7.20
N LEU A 227 -15.86 -14.09 6.17
CA LEU A 227 -16.48 -13.81 4.87
C LEU A 227 -17.76 -14.63 4.67
N VAL A 228 -18.83 -13.98 4.22
CA VAL A 228 -20.14 -14.59 3.94
C VAL A 228 -20.72 -14.01 2.66
N PHE A 229 -21.38 -14.85 1.87
CA PHE A 229 -22.24 -14.42 0.77
C PHE A 229 -23.70 -14.72 1.12
N LEU A 230 -24.58 -13.74 0.86
CA LEU A 230 -26.01 -13.78 1.08
C LEU A 230 -26.70 -13.60 -0.28
N ASN A 231 -27.56 -14.54 -0.67
CA ASN A 231 -28.35 -14.37 -1.89
C ASN A 231 -29.37 -13.22 -1.75
N THR A 232 -30.00 -12.85 -2.86
CA THR A 232 -30.99 -11.76 -2.90
C THR A 232 -32.14 -11.96 -1.91
N ASN A 233 -32.67 -13.17 -1.75
CA ASN A 233 -33.80 -13.44 -0.87
C ASN A 233 -33.44 -13.20 0.61
N VAL A 234 -32.27 -13.67 1.03
CA VAL A 234 -31.76 -13.45 2.40
C VAL A 234 -31.47 -11.97 2.63
N ALA A 235 -30.90 -11.29 1.63
CA ALA A 235 -30.68 -9.84 1.71
C ALA A 235 -32.00 -9.07 1.86
N GLU A 236 -33.05 -9.44 1.14
CA GLU A 236 -34.38 -8.83 1.28
C GLU A 236 -34.99 -9.09 2.67
N SER A 237 -34.91 -10.32 3.18
CA SER A 237 -35.37 -10.65 4.54
C SER A 237 -34.59 -9.89 5.61
N LEU A 238 -33.27 -9.75 5.47
CA LEU A 238 -32.45 -8.94 6.38
C LEU A 238 -32.81 -7.46 6.30
N LEU A 239 -32.99 -6.92 5.08
CA LEU A 239 -33.44 -5.55 4.90
C LEU A 239 -34.75 -5.31 5.63
N SER A 240 -35.71 -6.25 5.58
CA SER A 240 -37.01 -6.10 6.27
C SER A 240 -36.92 -5.86 7.78
N LEU A 241 -35.81 -6.26 8.42
CA LEU A 241 -35.61 -6.10 9.86
C LEU A 241 -35.42 -4.64 10.29
N HIS A 242 -35.04 -3.72 9.38
CA HIS A 242 -34.80 -2.31 9.72
C HIS A 242 -36.03 -1.55 10.21
N ILE A 243 -37.24 -2.08 9.99
CA ILE A 243 -38.51 -1.51 10.48
C ILE A 243 -39.15 -2.33 11.59
N GLN A 244 -38.51 -3.42 12.04
CA GLN A 244 -39.07 -4.31 13.04
C GLN A 244 -38.45 -4.02 14.42
N SER A 245 -39.24 -3.48 15.35
CA SER A 245 -38.75 -3.27 16.72
C SER A 245 -38.41 -4.59 17.44
N PRO A 246 -37.28 -4.67 18.18
CA PRO A 246 -36.29 -3.62 18.45
C PRO A 246 -35.06 -3.61 17.51
N LEU A 247 -35.13 -4.28 16.34
CA LEU A 247 -34.02 -4.34 15.37
C LEU A 247 -33.90 -3.08 14.49
N ASP A 248 -34.92 -2.24 14.47
CA ASP A 248 -34.85 -0.88 13.90
C ASP A 248 -33.73 -0.05 14.55
N SER A 249 -33.48 -0.25 15.85
CA SER A 249 -32.33 0.28 16.60
C SER A 249 -30.95 -0.10 16.07
N CYS A 250 -30.85 -1.06 15.14
CA CYS A 250 -29.58 -1.40 14.50
C CYS A 250 -29.19 -0.43 13.37
N THR A 251 -30.07 0.51 12.99
CA THR A 251 -29.88 1.39 11.84
C THR A 251 -29.90 2.86 12.24
N TYR A 252 -29.32 3.72 11.40
CA TYR A 252 -29.33 5.16 11.67
C TYR A 252 -30.77 5.72 11.72
N LEU A 253 -31.71 5.17 10.95
CA LEU A 253 -33.12 5.57 11.00
C LEU A 253 -33.75 5.33 12.38
N GLY A 254 -33.41 4.21 13.03
CA GLY A 254 -33.88 3.93 14.39
C GLY A 254 -33.32 4.93 15.41
N LEU A 255 -32.05 5.31 15.27
CA LEU A 255 -31.42 6.33 16.13
C LEU A 255 -32.02 7.71 15.92
N ASP A 256 -32.31 8.10 14.68
CA ASP A 256 -32.97 9.37 14.36
C ASP A 256 -34.39 9.43 14.95
N CYS A 257 -35.02 8.27 15.17
CA CYS A 257 -36.30 8.14 15.87
C CYS A 257 -36.17 8.15 17.41
N GLY A 258 -34.94 8.25 17.94
CA GLY A 258 -34.64 8.29 19.37
C GLY A 258 -34.55 6.91 20.05
N ASN A 259 -34.42 5.82 19.27
CA ASN A 259 -34.24 4.50 19.84
C ASN A 259 -32.82 4.32 20.39
N GLU A 260 -32.69 3.54 21.46
CA GLU A 260 -31.39 3.13 21.98
C GLU A 260 -30.79 2.00 21.10
N PRO A 261 -29.50 2.07 20.75
CA PRO A 261 -28.85 1.06 19.91
C PRO A 261 -28.85 -0.33 20.56
N ILE A 262 -29.13 -1.37 19.78
CA ILE A 262 -29.06 -2.77 20.22
C ILE A 262 -27.90 -3.50 19.56
N GLN A 263 -27.19 -4.31 20.35
CA GLN A 263 -26.07 -5.11 19.86
C GLN A 263 -26.56 -6.39 19.18
N VAL A 264 -26.11 -6.64 17.94
CA VAL A 264 -26.45 -7.85 17.17
C VAL A 264 -25.21 -8.39 16.45
N SER A 265 -24.90 -9.67 16.63
CA SER A 265 -23.86 -10.39 15.90
C SER A 265 -24.37 -11.01 14.62
N LEU A 266 -23.64 -10.83 13.51
CA LEU A 266 -23.99 -11.45 12.23
C LEU A 266 -24.02 -12.98 12.37
N TYR A 267 -22.98 -13.57 12.97
CA TYR A 267 -22.87 -15.02 13.05
C TYR A 267 -23.75 -15.63 14.15
N PHE A 268 -23.83 -14.98 15.31
CA PHE A 268 -24.39 -15.59 16.52
C PHE A 268 -25.81 -15.15 16.87
N ASP A 269 -26.30 -14.08 16.23
CA ASP A 269 -27.67 -13.62 16.40
C ASP A 269 -28.48 -13.67 15.10
N LEU A 270 -27.87 -13.58 13.91
CA LEU A 270 -28.58 -13.64 12.63
C LEU A 270 -28.41 -15.00 11.93
N LEU A 271 -27.19 -15.36 11.51
CA LEU A 271 -26.93 -16.53 10.67
C LEU A 271 -27.23 -17.86 11.37
N VAL A 272 -26.96 -17.97 12.67
CA VAL A 272 -27.25 -19.21 13.42
C VAL A 272 -28.74 -19.61 13.38
N ALA A 273 -29.66 -18.68 13.11
CA ALA A 273 -31.09 -18.97 12.92
C ALA A 273 -31.37 -19.88 11.71
N MET A 274 -30.47 -19.91 10.73
CA MET A 274 -30.59 -20.68 9.48
C MET A 274 -29.93 -22.07 9.55
N SER A 275 -29.37 -22.43 10.70
CA SER A 275 -28.66 -23.71 10.88
C SER A 275 -29.62 -24.88 11.11
N THR A 276 -29.27 -26.06 10.61
CA THR A 276 -30.22 -27.19 10.52
C THR A 276 -30.54 -27.86 11.87
N ASN A 277 -29.63 -27.78 12.84
CA ASN A 277 -29.84 -28.34 14.18
C ASN A 277 -30.46 -27.33 15.17
N MET A 278 -30.69 -26.08 14.75
CA MET A 278 -31.30 -25.08 15.62
C MET A 278 -32.82 -25.20 15.67
N ASN A 279 -33.36 -25.03 16.88
CA ASN A 279 -34.79 -24.95 17.12
C ASN A 279 -35.16 -23.60 17.72
N LYS A 280 -36.42 -23.21 17.52
CA LYS A 280 -36.96 -21.91 17.89
C LYS A 280 -36.76 -21.58 19.37
N ASP A 281 -37.02 -22.54 20.25
CA ASP A 281 -36.94 -22.31 21.71
C ASP A 281 -35.50 -22.10 22.17
N THR A 282 -34.55 -22.91 21.66
CA THR A 282 -33.11 -22.75 21.94
C THR A 282 -32.59 -21.41 21.42
N PHE A 283 -33.02 -21.01 20.22
CA PHE A 283 -32.63 -19.74 19.62
C PHE A 283 -33.17 -18.54 20.39
N ILE A 284 -34.49 -18.47 20.61
CA ILE A 284 -35.13 -17.35 21.29
C ILE A 284 -34.70 -17.25 22.76
N SER A 285 -34.51 -18.37 23.46
CA SER A 285 -33.96 -18.37 24.83
C SER A 285 -32.47 -18.00 24.89
N GLY A 286 -31.83 -17.84 23.72
CA GLY A 286 -30.40 -17.55 23.54
C GLY A 286 -29.51 -18.50 24.30
N LYS A 287 -29.89 -19.78 24.30
CA LYS A 287 -29.00 -20.86 24.70
C LYS A 287 -27.91 -21.09 23.64
N CYS A 288 -28.16 -20.73 22.39
CA CYS A 288 -27.15 -20.59 21.33
C CYS A 288 -26.46 -19.22 21.40
N GLY A 289 -25.20 -19.13 20.96
CA GLY A 289 -24.46 -17.85 20.87
C GLY A 289 -24.03 -17.20 22.21
N LYS A 290 -24.31 -17.83 23.36
CA LYS A 290 -24.01 -17.31 24.73
C LYS A 290 -22.59 -16.81 24.96
N THR A 291 -21.61 -17.32 24.21
CA THR A 291 -20.20 -17.00 24.36
C THR A 291 -19.82 -15.62 23.80
N TYR A 292 -20.64 -15.01 22.92
CA TYR A 292 -20.37 -13.69 22.37
C TYR A 292 -20.41 -12.60 23.45
N ASN A 293 -21.52 -12.47 24.20
CA ASN A 293 -21.68 -11.45 25.24
C ASN A 293 -20.65 -11.59 26.37
N ARG A 294 -20.29 -12.83 26.71
CA ARG A 294 -19.34 -13.14 27.80
C ARG A 294 -17.91 -12.73 27.48
N LYS A 295 -17.46 -12.89 26.22
CA LYS A 295 -16.09 -12.55 25.79
C LYS A 295 -15.84 -11.03 25.75
N PHE A 296 -16.90 -10.24 25.58
CA PHE A 296 -16.84 -8.77 25.58
C PHE A 296 -17.28 -8.13 26.89
N GLY A 297 -17.40 -8.90 27.98
CA GLY A 297 -17.62 -8.37 29.33
C GLY A 297 -19.01 -7.79 29.59
N ILE A 298 -20.01 -8.15 28.77
CA ILE A 298 -21.37 -7.62 28.90
C ILE A 298 -22.12 -8.41 29.97
N GLN A 299 -22.74 -7.71 30.94
CA GLN A 299 -23.57 -8.34 31.96
C GLN A 299 -24.70 -9.13 31.29
N ALA A 300 -24.81 -10.41 31.65
CA ALA A 300 -25.83 -11.30 31.14
C ALA A 300 -27.21 -10.94 31.71
N GLY A 301 -27.85 -9.93 31.14
CA GLY A 301 -29.29 -9.71 31.25
C GLY A 301 -29.93 -10.14 29.94
N PHE A 302 -30.60 -11.29 29.91
CA PHE A 302 -31.45 -11.63 28.78
C PHE A 302 -32.67 -10.72 28.83
N THR A 303 -32.56 -9.54 28.20
CA THR A 303 -33.62 -8.53 28.21
C THR A 303 -34.83 -9.02 27.40
N ASN A 304 -36.02 -8.55 27.74
CA ASN A 304 -37.22 -8.82 26.93
C ASN A 304 -37.00 -8.36 25.46
N GLU A 305 -36.25 -7.29 25.25
CA GLU A 305 -35.85 -6.80 23.93
C GLU A 305 -35.03 -7.83 23.14
N SER A 306 -34.05 -8.50 23.77
CA SER A 306 -33.26 -9.55 23.11
C SER A 306 -34.13 -10.74 22.66
N ILE A 307 -35.14 -11.10 23.45
CA ILE A 307 -36.11 -12.15 23.10
C ILE A 307 -36.96 -11.73 21.90
N LEU A 308 -37.45 -10.49 21.89
CA LEU A 308 -38.24 -9.95 20.79
C LEU A 308 -37.43 -9.85 19.49
N ALA A 309 -36.20 -9.33 19.57
CA ALA A 309 -35.27 -9.27 18.45
C ALA A 309 -35.07 -10.65 17.82
N ARG A 310 -34.68 -11.66 18.63
CA ARG A 310 -34.52 -13.04 18.15
C ARG A 310 -35.82 -13.65 17.63
N SER A 311 -36.96 -13.32 18.21
CA SER A 311 -38.25 -13.79 17.68
C SER A 311 -38.52 -13.29 16.26
N SER A 312 -38.17 -12.02 15.99
CA SER A 312 -38.27 -11.42 14.65
C SER A 312 -37.24 -12.04 13.68
N VAL A 313 -35.98 -12.17 14.09
CA VAL A 313 -34.94 -12.84 13.29
C VAL A 313 -35.34 -14.26 12.90
N TRP A 314 -35.84 -15.05 13.86
CA TRP A 314 -36.28 -16.42 13.58
C TRP A 314 -37.39 -16.46 12.53
N ARG A 315 -38.35 -15.54 12.62
CA ARG A 315 -39.47 -15.46 11.66
C ARG A 315 -38.99 -15.21 10.24
N GLU A 316 -38.04 -14.29 10.07
CA GLU A 316 -37.55 -13.89 8.74
C GLU A 316 -36.52 -14.88 8.18
N LEU A 317 -35.65 -15.46 9.01
CA LEU A 317 -34.46 -16.16 8.53
C LEU A 317 -34.50 -17.68 8.63
N SER A 318 -35.29 -18.28 9.53
CA SER A 318 -35.20 -19.73 9.83
C SER A 318 -35.55 -20.68 8.66
N ASN A 319 -36.18 -20.17 7.60
CA ASN A 319 -36.50 -20.95 6.41
C ASN A 319 -35.32 -21.10 5.43
N PHE A 320 -34.29 -20.26 5.55
CA PHE A 320 -33.11 -20.32 4.69
C PHE A 320 -32.09 -21.34 5.19
N ARG A 321 -31.17 -21.73 4.32
CA ARG A 321 -30.07 -22.65 4.65
C ARG A 321 -28.71 -22.08 4.29
N MET A 322 -27.68 -22.60 4.95
CA MET A 322 -26.31 -22.17 4.75
C MET A 322 -25.43 -23.34 4.32
N THR A 323 -24.56 -23.13 3.35
CA THR A 323 -23.53 -24.09 2.92
C THR A 323 -22.15 -23.57 3.33
N PRO A 324 -21.30 -24.39 3.98
CA PRO A 324 -19.92 -24.01 4.24
C PRO A 324 -19.06 -24.21 2.98
N LYS A 325 -18.19 -23.25 2.66
CA LYS A 325 -17.20 -23.37 1.59
C LYS A 325 -15.79 -23.28 2.17
N ILE A 326 -15.03 -24.37 2.07
CA ILE A 326 -13.65 -24.41 2.55
C ILE A 326 -12.70 -23.76 1.53
N ILE A 327 -11.91 -22.79 1.97
CA ILE A 327 -10.81 -22.20 1.22
C ILE A 327 -9.55 -23.02 1.52
N SER A 328 -9.34 -24.09 0.76
CA SER A 328 -8.17 -24.97 0.89
C SER A 328 -6.85 -24.22 0.63
N GLY A 329 -5.74 -24.74 1.15
CA GLY A 329 -4.42 -24.14 0.92
C GLY A 329 -4.27 -22.73 1.50
N SER A 330 -4.97 -22.42 2.59
CA SER A 330 -4.94 -21.11 3.23
C SER A 330 -4.82 -21.20 4.76
N GLN A 331 -4.31 -20.12 5.36
CA GLN A 331 -4.19 -19.95 6.80
C GLN A 331 -4.93 -18.70 7.26
N HIS A 332 -5.77 -18.85 8.29
CA HIS A 332 -6.47 -17.74 8.92
C HIS A 332 -5.56 -17.05 9.93
N LEU A 333 -5.31 -15.75 9.73
CA LEU A 333 -4.61 -14.89 10.67
C LEU A 333 -5.60 -13.84 11.20
N TYR A 334 -5.71 -13.72 12.52
CA TYR A 334 -6.67 -12.83 13.16
C TYR A 334 -5.97 -11.82 14.06
N TRP A 335 -6.36 -10.54 13.97
CA TRP A 335 -5.90 -9.50 14.86
C TRP A 335 -6.93 -9.27 15.95
N SER A 336 -6.78 -10.00 17.06
CA SER A 336 -7.65 -9.87 18.23
C SER A 336 -7.25 -8.68 19.10
N ASN A 337 -8.23 -7.96 19.62
CA ASN A 337 -8.01 -6.90 20.61
C ASN A 337 -7.64 -7.46 22.00
N GLN A 338 -7.65 -8.78 22.22
CA GLN A 338 -7.33 -9.40 23.51
C GLN A 338 -5.95 -10.09 23.52
N GLN A 339 -5.27 -10.11 22.37
CA GLN A 339 -3.97 -10.76 22.21
C GLN A 339 -2.83 -9.76 22.44
N SER A 340 -1.67 -10.28 22.85
CA SER A 340 -0.47 -9.46 23.00
C SER A 340 0.10 -9.05 21.64
N VAL A 341 0.98 -8.05 21.65
CA VAL A 341 1.72 -7.58 20.47
C VAL A 341 2.52 -8.71 19.79
N SER A 342 2.93 -9.74 20.54
CA SER A 342 3.63 -10.92 20.01
C SER A 342 2.85 -11.60 18.89
N ASN A 343 1.52 -11.65 19.01
CA ASN A 343 0.66 -12.21 17.96
C ASN A 343 0.63 -11.33 16.72
N HIS A 344 0.58 -10.00 16.90
CA HIS A 344 0.67 -9.06 15.80
C HIS A 344 1.98 -9.22 15.03
N VAL A 345 3.11 -9.22 15.76
CA VAL A 345 4.45 -9.43 15.21
C VAL A 345 4.57 -10.78 14.50
N SER A 346 4.08 -11.86 15.12
CA SER A 346 4.08 -13.20 14.51
C SER A 346 3.30 -13.24 13.20
N ASN A 347 2.12 -12.61 13.15
CA ASN A 347 1.33 -12.52 11.92
C ASN A 347 2.10 -11.77 10.83
N LEU A 348 2.76 -10.64 11.14
CA LEU A 348 3.59 -9.92 10.15
C LEU A 348 4.73 -10.78 9.63
N PHE A 349 5.43 -11.52 10.49
CA PHE A 349 6.49 -12.44 10.05
C PHE A 349 5.97 -13.59 9.17
N LYS A 350 4.77 -14.11 9.42
CA LYS A 350 4.15 -15.14 8.55
C LYS A 350 3.80 -14.60 7.17
N ILE A 351 3.40 -13.33 7.09
CA ILE A 351 2.99 -12.66 5.85
C ILE A 351 4.21 -12.18 5.04
N ALA A 352 5.31 -11.87 5.72
CA ALA A 352 6.47 -11.23 5.10
C ALA A 352 7.10 -12.11 4.00
N SER A 353 7.20 -11.55 2.80
CA SER A 353 7.96 -12.17 1.70
C SER A 353 9.46 -11.86 1.78
N SER A 354 9.83 -10.82 2.53
CA SER A 354 11.19 -10.32 2.69
C SER A 354 11.34 -9.67 4.08
N GLU A 355 12.55 -9.72 4.65
CA GLU A 355 12.90 -9.00 5.89
C GLU A 355 12.87 -7.47 5.73
N LYS A 356 12.93 -6.99 4.50
CA LYS A 356 12.91 -5.55 4.17
C LYS A 356 11.88 -5.30 3.09
N VAL A 357 10.89 -4.48 3.42
CA VAL A 357 9.78 -4.11 2.55
C VAL A 357 9.73 -2.59 2.53
N HIS A 358 9.91 -2.01 1.35
CA HIS A 358 10.02 -0.56 1.15
C HIS A 358 10.91 0.13 2.19
N THR A 359 12.19 -0.22 2.19
CA THR A 359 13.13 0.19 3.23
C THR A 359 14.41 0.79 2.62
N VAL A 360 14.96 1.80 3.28
CA VAL A 360 16.30 2.33 3.01
C VAL A 360 17.16 2.18 4.26
N CYS A 361 18.29 1.48 4.14
CA CYS A 361 19.28 1.39 5.21
C CYS A 361 20.61 1.97 4.71
N GLN A 362 21.08 3.05 5.32
CA GLN A 362 22.41 3.60 5.11
C GLN A 362 23.22 3.42 6.40
N ILE A 363 24.04 2.37 6.42
CA ILE A 363 24.76 1.93 7.61
C ILE A 363 26.24 1.75 7.27
N ASN A 364 27.14 2.33 8.06
CA ASN A 364 28.58 2.15 7.87
C ASN A 364 29.06 0.81 8.43
N LYS A 365 28.58 0.43 9.63
CA LYS A 365 28.92 -0.84 10.30
C LYS A 365 27.69 -1.52 10.88
N LYS A 366 27.32 -2.67 10.33
CA LYS A 366 26.27 -3.56 10.90
C LYS A 366 26.94 -4.55 11.85
N ILE A 367 26.47 -4.62 13.09
CA ILE A 367 27.12 -5.40 14.18
C ILE A 367 26.53 -6.81 14.33
N SER A 368 25.28 -7.05 13.91
CA SER A 368 24.58 -8.34 14.03
C SER A 368 23.86 -8.73 12.74
N ALA A 369 23.73 -10.04 12.45
CA ALA A 369 23.05 -10.60 11.28
C ALA A 369 21.60 -11.06 11.56
N ALA A 370 21.00 -10.64 12.67
CA ALA A 370 19.69 -11.11 13.10
C ALA A 370 18.54 -10.74 12.15
N LYS A 371 17.49 -11.58 12.16
CA LYS A 371 16.26 -11.41 11.38
C LYS A 371 15.38 -10.33 12.03
N CYS A 372 15.43 -9.12 11.48
CA CYS A 372 14.58 -7.99 11.84
C CYS A 372 13.74 -7.58 10.63
N LEU A 373 12.42 -7.48 10.81
CA LEU A 373 11.48 -7.10 9.77
C LEU A 373 11.32 -5.58 9.73
N ILE A 374 11.71 -4.95 8.62
CA ILE A 374 11.65 -3.50 8.44
C ILE A 374 10.65 -3.20 7.33
N ILE A 375 9.62 -2.43 7.66
CA ILE A 375 8.48 -2.12 6.78
C ILE A 375 8.32 -0.61 6.70
N ASN A 376 8.25 -0.05 5.49
CA ASN A 376 8.04 1.39 5.29
C ASN A 376 8.95 2.27 6.16
N SER A 377 10.23 1.89 6.32
CA SER A 377 11.10 2.57 7.29
C SER A 377 12.47 2.91 6.71
N CYS A 378 13.06 3.98 7.25
CA CYS A 378 14.41 4.43 6.92
C CYS A 378 15.31 4.36 8.15
N VAL A 379 16.50 3.79 7.99
CA VAL A 379 17.52 3.70 9.03
C VAL A 379 18.84 4.25 8.49
N GLU A 380 19.24 5.41 9.00
CA GLU A 380 20.52 6.06 8.74
C GLU A 380 21.33 6.10 10.05
N ALA A 381 22.40 5.31 10.12
CA ALA A 381 23.23 5.23 11.32
C ALA A 381 24.70 4.89 11.01
N GLN A 382 25.64 5.36 11.84
CA GLN A 382 27.04 4.90 11.74
C GLN A 382 27.15 3.44 12.17
N THR A 383 26.56 3.11 13.32
CA THR A 383 26.44 1.73 13.79
C THR A 383 24.98 1.32 13.96
N TYR A 384 24.68 0.10 13.51
CA TYR A 384 23.36 -0.49 13.65
C TYR A 384 23.47 -1.90 14.22
N GLU A 385 22.85 -2.07 15.39
CA GLU A 385 22.73 -3.35 16.08
C GLU A 385 21.25 -3.71 16.19
N THR A 386 20.90 -4.88 15.68
CA THR A 386 19.57 -5.47 15.81
C THR A 386 19.68 -6.89 16.26
N SER A 387 18.63 -7.36 16.91
CA SER A 387 18.49 -8.76 17.24
C SER A 387 17.20 -9.37 16.67
N PHE A 388 16.91 -10.61 17.04
CA PHE A 388 15.89 -11.45 16.40
C PHE A 388 14.46 -11.00 16.73
N ASN A 389 13.53 -11.28 15.81
CA ASN A 389 12.07 -11.12 15.98
C ASN A 389 11.60 -9.68 16.25
N SER A 390 12.42 -8.68 15.94
CA SER A 390 12.04 -7.27 16.06
C SER A 390 11.44 -6.74 14.77
N VAL A 391 10.42 -5.90 14.88
CA VAL A 391 9.74 -5.24 13.76
C VAL A 391 9.88 -3.73 13.89
N ILE A 392 10.26 -3.08 12.80
CA ILE A 392 10.29 -1.63 12.66
C ILE A 392 9.33 -1.26 11.52
N SER A 393 8.25 -0.54 11.84
CA SER A 393 7.25 -0.12 10.87
C SER A 393 7.06 1.39 10.83
N ASP A 394 6.84 1.95 9.64
CA ASP A 394 6.47 3.35 9.44
C ASP A 394 7.40 4.34 10.19
N SER A 395 8.69 4.06 10.26
CA SER A 395 9.64 4.78 11.12
C SER A 395 10.83 5.35 10.37
N PHE A 396 11.33 6.48 10.85
CA PHE A 396 12.48 7.20 10.32
C PHE A 396 13.51 7.42 11.43
N PHE A 397 14.69 6.82 11.29
CA PHE A 397 15.81 6.98 12.22
C PHE A 397 17.02 7.57 11.50
N GLN A 398 17.53 8.67 12.04
CA GLN A 398 18.80 9.27 11.63
C GLN A 398 19.62 9.59 12.89
N VAL A 399 20.57 8.71 13.23
CA VAL A 399 21.31 8.75 14.50
C VAL A 399 22.78 8.37 14.34
N GLN A 400 23.60 8.54 15.38
CA GLN A 400 24.97 8.02 15.36
C GLN A 400 24.96 6.49 15.52
N ASP A 401 24.40 6.01 16.62
CA ASP A 401 24.34 4.60 16.99
C ASP A 401 22.89 4.21 17.26
N LEU A 402 22.37 3.21 16.55
CA LEU A 402 21.04 2.64 16.78
C LEU A 402 21.15 1.19 17.24
N LYS A 403 20.68 0.92 18.46
CA LYS A 403 20.53 -0.44 18.99
C LYS A 403 19.06 -0.73 19.26
N ILE A 404 18.56 -1.81 18.66
CA ILE A 404 17.22 -2.35 18.92
C ILE A 404 17.37 -3.79 19.38
N GLY A 405 16.88 -4.06 20.58
CA GLY A 405 16.89 -5.36 21.24
C GLY A 405 16.05 -6.43 20.54
N GLU A 406 16.03 -7.60 21.16
CA GLU A 406 15.24 -8.78 20.75
C GLU A 406 13.74 -8.59 21.00
N ASN A 407 12.91 -9.16 20.11
CA ASN A 407 11.46 -9.16 20.26
C ASN A 407 10.87 -7.76 20.49
N CYS A 408 11.30 -6.75 19.74
CA CYS A 408 10.77 -5.38 19.86
C CYS A 408 9.75 -5.05 18.78
N PHE A 409 8.73 -4.25 19.11
CA PHE A 409 7.80 -3.67 18.13
C PHE A 409 7.93 -2.15 18.16
N VAL A 410 8.47 -1.58 17.09
CA VAL A 410 8.72 -0.14 16.96
C VAL A 410 7.92 0.40 15.78
N SER A 411 6.97 1.30 16.04
CA SER A 411 6.07 1.80 14.98
C SER A 411 5.85 3.31 15.04
N GLY A 412 5.87 3.96 13.88
CA GLY A 412 5.51 5.37 13.74
C GLY A 412 6.54 6.37 14.27
N ILE A 413 7.78 5.94 14.51
CA ILE A 413 8.79 6.78 15.18
C ILE A 413 9.57 7.59 14.15
N THR A 414 9.57 8.92 14.29
CA THR A 414 10.54 9.80 13.60
C THR A 414 11.53 10.35 14.61
N PHE A 415 12.81 10.07 14.42
CA PHE A 415 13.86 10.52 15.30
C PHE A 415 15.14 10.85 14.52
N SER A 416 15.51 12.13 14.51
CA SER A 416 16.65 12.66 13.76
C SER A 416 17.58 13.47 14.66
N ASP A 417 18.69 12.87 15.06
CA ASP A 417 19.78 13.49 15.82
C ASP A 417 21.09 12.73 15.57
N ASN A 418 21.87 13.22 14.61
CA ASN A 418 23.12 12.61 14.12
C ASN A 418 24.21 12.40 15.17
N HIS A 419 24.08 13.00 16.36
CA HIS A 419 25.04 12.87 17.46
C HIS A 419 24.55 11.97 18.59
N SER A 420 23.28 11.57 18.54
CA SER A 420 22.69 10.74 19.58
C SER A 420 22.92 9.26 19.38
N LYS A 421 22.90 8.56 20.52
CA LYS A 421 22.81 7.11 20.58
C LYS A 421 21.42 6.75 21.08
N LEU A 422 20.74 5.89 20.35
CA LEU A 422 19.42 5.41 20.72
C LEU A 422 19.50 3.91 21.01
N ASN A 423 19.18 3.54 22.25
CA ASN A 423 19.11 2.16 22.70
C ASN A 423 17.67 1.82 23.07
N ILE A 424 17.10 0.85 22.38
CA ILE A 424 15.82 0.23 22.73
C ILE A 424 16.13 -1.17 23.24
N PRO A 425 15.92 -1.47 24.53
CA PRO A 425 16.22 -2.78 25.10
C PRO A 425 15.24 -3.86 24.61
N ASP A 426 15.56 -5.11 24.93
CA ASP A 426 14.78 -6.28 24.53
C ASP A 426 13.35 -6.24 25.08
N ASN A 427 12.44 -6.89 24.34
CA ASN A 427 11.04 -7.10 24.69
C ASN A 427 10.25 -5.80 24.91
N GLN A 428 10.54 -4.75 24.13
CA GLN A 428 9.83 -3.46 24.24
C GLN A 428 8.89 -3.18 23.07
N VAL A 429 7.76 -2.57 23.39
CA VAL A 429 6.83 -1.95 22.44
C VAL A 429 7.01 -0.46 22.53
N ILE A 430 7.23 0.20 21.39
CA ILE A 430 7.29 1.65 21.28
C ILE A 430 6.49 2.07 20.05
N MET A 431 5.41 2.79 20.27
CA MET A 431 4.55 3.29 19.20
C MET A 431 4.35 4.79 19.34
N TYR A 432 4.19 5.48 18.22
CA TYR A 432 3.77 6.87 18.20
C TYR A 432 2.43 6.99 17.47
N THR A 433 1.52 7.79 18.02
CA THR A 433 0.22 8.06 17.42
C THR A 433 -0.19 9.51 17.59
N SER A 434 -0.68 10.14 16.54
CA SER A 434 -1.31 11.47 16.65
C SER A 434 -2.71 11.33 17.25
N ILE A 435 -3.02 12.17 18.25
CA ILE A 435 -4.35 12.25 18.88
C ILE A 435 -5.00 13.61 18.63
N ARG A 436 -6.33 13.65 18.49
CA ARG A 436 -7.10 14.86 18.13
C ARG A 436 -6.99 15.98 19.15
N GLU A 437 -6.84 15.64 20.43
CA GLU A 437 -6.74 16.63 21.52
C GLU A 437 -5.40 17.39 21.52
N CYS A 438 -4.36 16.86 20.86
CA CYS A 438 -3.01 17.43 20.85
C CYS A 438 -2.53 17.67 19.42
N LEU A 439 -3.13 18.65 18.73
CA LEU A 439 -2.75 19.00 17.36
C LEU A 439 -1.26 19.38 17.27
N GLY A 440 -0.51 18.64 16.44
CA GLY A 440 0.93 18.85 16.21
C GLY A 440 1.87 18.11 17.17
N ASN A 441 1.35 17.50 18.25
CA ASN A 441 2.13 16.67 19.18
C ASN A 441 1.42 15.33 19.40
N GLY A 442 1.96 14.24 18.84
CA GLY A 442 1.47 12.89 19.11
C GLY A 442 1.93 12.31 20.46
N CYS A 443 1.37 11.16 20.79
CA CYS A 443 1.62 10.44 22.02
C CYS A 443 2.53 9.23 21.76
N PHE A 444 3.60 9.10 22.55
CA PHE A 444 4.38 7.87 22.60
C PHE A 444 3.71 6.88 23.56
N VAL A 445 3.52 5.66 23.09
CA VAL A 445 3.01 4.53 23.85
C VAL A 445 4.13 3.52 24.03
N VAL A 446 4.45 3.19 25.29
CA VAL A 446 5.51 2.24 25.65
C VAL A 446 5.02 1.23 26.67
N PHE A 447 5.40 -0.04 26.50
CA PHE A 447 5.16 -1.15 27.44
C PHE A 447 5.97 -2.39 27.01
N GLY A 448 6.01 -3.43 27.84
CA GLY A 448 6.71 -4.69 27.57
C GLY A 448 5.91 -5.63 26.64
N VAL A 449 6.59 -6.38 25.79
CA VAL A 449 5.95 -7.28 24.79
C VAL A 449 5.09 -8.38 25.41
N GLN A 450 5.47 -8.86 26.60
CA GLN A 450 4.70 -9.88 27.33
C GLN A 450 3.54 -9.29 28.15
N GLU A 451 3.48 -7.97 28.29
CA GLU A 451 2.42 -7.29 29.04
C GLU A 451 1.17 -7.24 28.18
N ASN A 452 0.07 -7.84 28.67
CA ASN A 452 -1.23 -7.77 28.02
C ASN A 452 -1.99 -6.55 28.56
N PRO A 453 -2.22 -5.50 27.75
CA PRO A 453 -2.81 -4.27 28.27
C PRO A 453 -4.22 -4.44 28.84
N PHE A 454 -4.93 -5.48 28.40
CA PHE A 454 -6.33 -5.73 28.67
C PHE A 454 -6.59 -6.58 29.93
N ILE A 455 -5.54 -7.17 30.52
CA ILE A 455 -5.66 -8.02 31.71
C ILE A 455 -5.46 -7.18 32.98
N SER A 456 -6.11 -7.59 34.07
CA SER A 456 -5.93 -6.97 35.38
C SER A 456 -4.47 -6.99 35.81
N THR A 457 -3.97 -5.84 36.24
CA THR A 457 -2.62 -5.65 36.73
C THR A 457 -2.55 -6.03 38.20
N ASN A 458 -1.78 -7.08 38.52
CA ASN A 458 -1.35 -7.35 39.90
C ASN A 458 -0.13 -6.46 40.22
N LEU A 459 -0.21 -5.57 41.21
CA LEU A 459 0.91 -4.68 41.55
C LEU A 459 2.08 -5.37 42.26
N ASP A 460 1.84 -6.55 42.85
CA ASP A 460 2.88 -7.32 43.53
C ASP A 460 3.73 -8.14 42.57
N GLU A 461 3.14 -8.60 41.45
CA GLU A 461 3.76 -9.54 40.51
C GLU A 461 3.87 -8.99 39.07
N GLY A 462 3.04 -8.01 38.73
CA GLY A 462 2.95 -7.44 37.39
C GLY A 462 4.07 -6.48 37.08
N THR A 463 4.26 -6.26 35.78
CA THR A 463 5.30 -5.37 35.25
C THR A 463 4.72 -4.25 34.39
N PHE A 464 5.51 -3.20 34.24
CA PHE A 464 5.38 -2.19 33.21
C PHE A 464 6.74 -1.93 32.58
N CYS A 465 6.82 -1.98 31.24
CA CYS A 465 8.08 -1.90 30.50
C CYS A 465 9.12 -2.96 30.96
N ASN A 466 8.64 -4.15 31.32
CA ASN A 466 9.44 -5.26 31.86
C ASN A 466 10.09 -4.98 33.24
N LYS A 467 9.57 -4.00 33.99
CA LYS A 467 10.00 -3.70 35.37
C LYS A 467 8.84 -3.87 36.35
N PRO A 468 9.07 -4.35 37.58
CA PRO A 468 7.99 -4.44 38.57
C PRO A 468 7.31 -3.10 38.82
N TRP A 469 5.98 -3.08 38.92
CA TRP A 469 5.21 -1.85 39.15
C TRP A 469 5.69 -1.06 40.37
N LYS A 470 6.01 -1.74 41.48
CA LYS A 470 6.57 -1.11 42.69
C LYS A 470 7.87 -0.34 42.43
N GLN A 471 8.71 -0.83 41.52
CA GLN A 471 9.94 -0.15 41.14
C GLN A 471 9.64 1.12 40.35
N ILE A 472 8.69 1.07 39.41
CA ILE A 472 8.26 2.22 38.60
C ILE A 472 7.62 3.29 39.49
N LEU A 473 6.69 2.91 40.37
CA LEU A 473 6.01 3.83 41.29
C LEU A 473 7.01 4.56 42.19
N LYS A 474 7.99 3.82 42.74
CA LYS A 474 9.07 4.39 43.55
C LYS A 474 9.98 5.30 42.74
N HIS A 475 10.30 4.94 41.50
CA HIS A 475 11.14 5.74 40.61
C HIS A 475 10.48 7.08 40.25
N LEU A 476 9.18 7.06 39.98
CA LEU A 476 8.39 8.26 39.63
C LEU A 476 7.92 9.05 40.85
N ASP A 477 8.12 8.54 42.06
CA ASP A 477 7.65 9.12 43.33
C ASP A 477 6.14 9.41 43.31
N ILE A 478 5.34 8.40 42.95
CA ILE A 478 3.87 8.50 42.85
C ILE A 478 3.17 7.36 43.58
N GLN A 479 1.95 7.63 43.99
CA GLN A 479 1.03 6.64 44.57
C GLN A 479 0.12 6.04 43.49
N GLU A 480 -0.46 4.87 43.79
CA GLU A 480 -1.32 4.14 42.84
C GLU A 480 -2.55 4.94 42.37
N ASN A 481 -3.15 5.74 43.27
CA ASN A 481 -4.32 6.58 43.00
C ASN A 481 -4.00 7.77 42.09
N GLU A 482 -2.73 8.04 41.80
CA GLU A 482 -2.33 9.04 40.81
C GLU A 482 -2.27 8.46 39.37
N ILE A 483 -2.32 7.13 39.23
CA ILE A 483 -2.34 6.43 37.94
C ILE A 483 -3.74 5.92 37.61
N TRP A 484 -4.41 5.31 38.59
CA TRP A 484 -5.76 4.77 38.45
C TRP A 484 -6.75 5.56 39.29
N SER A 485 -7.99 5.68 38.80
CA SER A 485 -9.10 6.26 39.58
C SER A 485 -9.29 5.50 40.90
N SER A 486 -9.57 6.23 41.99
CA SER A 486 -9.89 5.65 43.30
C SER A 486 -11.18 4.80 43.29
N GLU A 487 -12.01 4.94 42.26
CA GLU A 487 -13.25 4.19 42.08
C GLU A 487 -13.03 2.76 41.58
N LEU A 488 -11.86 2.46 40.98
CA LEU A 488 -11.56 1.15 40.42
C LEU A 488 -11.03 0.20 41.49
N ASN A 489 -11.63 -0.99 41.58
CA ASN A 489 -11.11 -2.04 42.44
C ASN A 489 -9.83 -2.66 41.84
N SER A 490 -9.07 -3.42 42.64
CA SER A 490 -7.80 -4.01 42.20
C SER A 490 -7.92 -4.94 40.99
N LYS A 491 -9.08 -5.56 40.77
CA LYS A 491 -9.33 -6.46 39.64
C LYS A 491 -9.69 -5.72 38.34
N GLU A 492 -10.07 -4.45 38.42
CA GLU A 492 -10.44 -3.61 37.28
C GLU A 492 -9.28 -2.75 36.76
N ARG A 493 -8.20 -2.62 37.54
CA ARG A 493 -7.00 -1.89 37.14
C ARG A 493 -6.27 -2.66 36.05
N THR A 494 -6.04 -2.03 34.92
CA THR A 494 -5.36 -2.58 33.74
C THR A 494 -4.37 -1.55 33.21
N LEU A 495 -3.50 -1.92 32.26
CA LEU A 495 -2.70 -0.92 31.56
C LEU A 495 -3.60 -0.03 30.66
N MET A 496 -4.71 -0.57 30.17
CA MET A 496 -5.65 0.17 29.32
C MET A 496 -6.23 1.42 30.00
N ASN A 497 -6.44 1.38 31.32
CA ASN A 497 -6.99 2.49 32.11
C ASN A 497 -5.97 3.18 33.02
N ALA A 498 -4.67 2.91 32.84
CA ALA A 498 -3.59 3.58 33.58
C ALA A 498 -3.21 4.92 32.94
N ARG A 499 -3.25 6.03 33.70
CA ARG A 499 -2.88 7.37 33.21
C ARG A 499 -1.36 7.57 33.16
N LEU A 500 -0.74 7.08 32.10
CA LEU A 500 0.72 7.07 31.93
C LEU A 500 1.23 7.93 30.79
N PHE A 501 0.46 8.07 29.71
CA PHE A 501 0.99 8.55 28.45
C PHE A 501 0.79 10.06 28.29
N SER A 502 1.75 10.76 27.68
CA SER A 502 1.66 12.22 27.52
C SER A 502 2.20 12.66 26.17
N CYS A 503 1.52 13.62 25.54
CA CYS A 503 1.92 14.21 24.25
C CYS A 503 3.02 15.27 24.39
N TYR A 504 3.43 15.61 25.62
CA TYR A 504 4.41 16.66 25.88
C TYR A 504 5.83 16.13 26.14
N LEU A 505 6.03 14.83 26.01
CA LEU A 505 7.32 14.17 26.16
C LEU A 505 7.91 13.79 24.80
N SER A 506 9.19 14.05 24.62
CA SER A 506 10.00 13.54 23.52
C SER A 506 10.31 12.05 23.70
N LEU A 507 10.71 11.37 22.63
CA LEU A 507 11.11 9.97 22.66
C LEU A 507 12.19 9.71 23.73
N LYS A 508 13.24 10.54 23.81
CA LYS A 508 14.31 10.38 24.82
C LYS A 508 13.76 10.47 26.25
N GLU A 509 12.90 11.46 26.53
CA GLU A 509 12.28 11.61 27.85
C GLU A 509 11.43 10.39 28.22
N VAL A 510 10.64 9.84 27.28
CA VAL A 510 9.82 8.64 27.50
C VAL A 510 10.68 7.42 27.79
N LEU A 511 11.75 7.21 27.01
CA LEU A 511 12.67 6.09 27.22
C LEU A 511 13.41 6.21 28.56
N ALA A 512 13.87 7.42 28.92
CA ALA A 512 14.55 7.67 30.19
C ALA A 512 13.63 7.42 31.39
N LEU A 513 12.37 7.90 31.33
CA LEU A 513 11.40 7.79 32.42
C LEU A 513 10.96 6.35 32.69
N PHE A 514 10.72 5.56 31.63
CA PHE A 514 10.07 4.24 31.80
C PHE A 514 10.99 3.05 31.60
N LEU A 515 12.08 3.17 30.82
CA LEU A 515 13.01 2.07 30.61
C LEU A 515 14.18 2.09 31.61
N ILE A 516 14.43 3.22 32.27
CA ILE A 516 15.44 3.40 33.34
C ILE A 516 16.87 3.07 32.84
N GLU A 517 17.20 3.45 31.60
CA GLU A 517 18.52 3.16 31.00
C GLU A 517 19.42 4.40 30.85
N CYS A 518 18.88 5.62 30.98
CA CYS A 518 19.65 6.85 30.78
C CYS A 518 20.30 7.35 32.08
N SER A 519 21.57 6.99 32.30
CA SER A 519 22.41 7.62 33.33
C SER A 519 22.94 8.97 32.83
N GLY A 520 22.44 10.09 33.36
CA GLY A 520 23.00 11.43 33.13
C GLY A 520 22.01 12.52 32.69
N GLU A 521 20.74 12.19 32.46
CA GLU A 521 19.69 13.18 32.14
C GLU A 521 19.02 13.72 33.43
N ASP A 522 18.43 14.92 33.37
CA ASP A 522 17.65 15.49 34.49
C ASP A 522 16.31 14.78 34.66
N ILE A 523 16.37 13.55 35.17
CA ILE A 523 15.20 12.70 35.46
C ILE A 523 14.22 13.43 36.39
N SER A 524 14.73 14.22 37.36
CA SER A 524 13.89 14.96 38.30
C SER A 524 13.02 16.02 37.61
N GLY A 525 13.61 16.76 36.66
CA GLY A 525 12.91 17.70 35.80
C GLY A 525 11.89 17.01 34.89
N MET A 526 12.25 15.86 34.31
CA MET A 526 11.37 15.05 33.45
C MET A 526 10.16 14.50 34.21
N ILE A 527 10.35 13.97 35.42
CA ILE A 527 9.26 13.50 36.29
C ILE A 527 8.33 14.66 36.62
N LYS A 528 8.88 15.82 37.02
CA LYS A 528 8.08 17.01 37.32
C LYS A 528 7.29 17.47 36.09
N LYS A 529 7.91 17.45 34.90
CA LYS A 529 7.25 17.75 33.63
C LYS A 529 6.11 16.76 33.37
N TRP A 530 6.36 15.45 33.49
CA TRP A 530 5.35 14.41 33.28
C TRP A 530 4.17 14.52 34.25
N LYS A 531 4.42 14.80 35.54
CA LYS A 531 3.36 15.00 36.55
C LYS A 531 2.50 16.24 36.28
N ASN A 532 3.11 17.32 35.78
CA ASN A 532 2.44 18.60 35.58
C ASN A 532 1.63 18.69 34.29
N HIS A 533 1.84 17.78 33.34
CA HIS A 533 1.11 17.75 32.07
C HIS A 533 -0.05 16.75 32.12
N GLN A 534 -0.99 16.91 31.18
CA GLN A 534 -2.08 15.96 31.00
C GLN A 534 -1.54 14.57 30.66
N ARG A 535 -2.10 13.57 31.34
CA ARG A 535 -1.77 12.15 31.19
C ARG A 535 -3.01 11.39 30.73
N TYR A 536 -2.83 10.64 29.66
CA TYR A 536 -3.84 9.84 29.00
C TYR A 536 -3.69 8.37 29.37
N THR A 537 -4.81 7.68 29.42
CA THR A 537 -4.90 6.22 29.39
C THR A 537 -4.78 5.70 27.96
N LEU A 538 -4.46 4.41 27.76
CA LEU A 538 -4.48 3.84 26.39
C LEU A 538 -5.88 3.88 25.78
N ALA A 539 -6.92 3.70 26.60
CA ALA A 539 -8.31 3.83 26.15
C ALA A 539 -8.59 5.22 25.58
N GLU A 540 -8.21 6.28 26.31
CA GLU A 540 -8.35 7.66 25.84
C GLU A 540 -7.51 7.94 24.59
N VAL A 541 -6.29 7.38 24.51
CA VAL A 541 -5.45 7.49 23.30
C VAL A 541 -6.12 6.86 22.08
N LEU A 542 -6.69 5.66 22.23
CA LEU A 542 -7.42 4.97 21.16
C LEU A 542 -8.67 5.72 20.72
N GLU A 543 -9.47 6.21 21.68
CA GLU A 543 -10.70 6.96 21.40
C GLU A 543 -10.44 8.28 20.68
N ASN A 544 -9.26 8.86 20.88
CA ASN A 544 -8.85 10.14 20.32
C ASN A 544 -7.86 10.04 19.16
N ILE A 545 -7.67 8.87 18.54
CA ILE A 545 -6.79 8.74 17.37
C ILE A 545 -7.20 9.76 16.28
N ASN A 546 -6.20 10.51 15.80
CA ASN A 546 -6.35 11.32 14.61
C ASN A 546 -6.01 10.47 13.37
N TYR A 547 -7.00 9.78 12.83
CA TYR A 547 -6.81 8.87 11.69
C TYR A 547 -6.16 9.57 10.49
N THR A 548 -6.67 10.74 10.10
CA THR A 548 -6.17 11.51 8.95
C THR A 548 -4.68 11.83 9.07
N GLU A 549 -4.25 12.32 10.23
CA GLU A 549 -2.85 12.69 10.47
C GLU A 549 -1.93 11.46 10.50
N ASN A 550 -2.39 10.33 11.07
CA ASN A 550 -1.64 9.08 11.06
C ASN A 550 -1.46 8.53 9.63
N PHE A 551 -2.49 8.61 8.78
CA PHE A 551 -2.38 8.26 7.35
C PHE A 551 -1.44 9.21 6.60
N ASP A 552 -1.55 10.52 6.82
CA ASP A 552 -0.65 11.51 6.24
C ASP A 552 0.81 11.29 6.67
N TYR A 553 1.04 10.88 7.92
CA TYR A 553 2.36 10.50 8.41
C TYR A 553 2.90 9.27 7.66
N LYS A 554 2.12 8.18 7.55
CA LYS A 554 2.53 6.97 6.81
C LYS A 554 2.86 7.26 5.34
N ARG A 555 2.05 8.06 4.66
CA ARG A 555 2.29 8.50 3.28
C ARG A 555 3.55 9.35 3.15
N ARG A 556 3.77 10.31 4.06
CA ARG A 556 5.00 11.12 4.08
C ARG A 556 6.22 10.23 4.21
N THR A 557 6.22 9.30 5.17
CA THR A 557 7.30 8.32 5.33
C THR A 557 7.52 7.48 4.06
N TYR A 558 6.45 6.97 3.44
CA TYR A 558 6.54 6.21 2.20
C TYR A 558 7.16 7.04 1.05
N SER A 559 6.70 8.29 0.88
CA SER A 559 7.19 9.21 -0.15
C SER A 559 8.68 9.53 0.03
N GLU A 560 9.10 9.79 1.26
CA GLU A 560 10.46 10.18 1.63
C GLU A 560 11.46 9.02 1.46
N ILE A 561 11.03 7.79 1.79
CA ILE A 561 11.79 6.56 1.49
C ILE A 561 11.86 6.33 -0.03
N THR A 562 10.76 6.55 -0.75
CA THR A 562 10.72 6.40 -2.21
C THR A 562 11.69 7.34 -2.89
N CYS A 563 11.70 8.62 -2.50
CA CYS A 563 12.64 9.62 -3.00
C CYS A 563 14.09 9.17 -2.79
N ARG A 564 14.44 8.68 -1.59
CA ARG A 564 15.77 8.10 -1.32
C ARG A 564 16.06 6.87 -2.18
N LYS A 565 15.12 5.95 -2.36
CA LYS A 565 15.28 4.76 -3.22
C LYS A 565 15.59 5.19 -4.66
N ILE A 566 14.82 6.14 -5.20
CA ILE A 566 15.00 6.69 -6.56
C ILE A 566 16.37 7.34 -6.70
N LYS A 567 16.72 8.28 -5.79
CA LYS A 567 18.01 8.97 -5.79
C LYS A 567 19.19 8.00 -5.75
N ASN A 568 19.14 7.03 -4.82
CA ASN A 568 20.19 6.02 -4.68
C ASN A 568 20.30 5.09 -5.89
N ALA A 569 19.17 4.71 -6.51
CA ALA A 569 19.16 3.84 -7.69
C ALA A 569 19.76 4.55 -8.91
N ILE A 570 19.39 5.82 -9.14
CA ILE A 570 19.91 6.63 -10.25
C ILE A 570 21.41 6.88 -10.08
N LEU A 571 21.86 7.34 -8.91
CA LEU A 571 23.27 7.64 -8.64
C LEU A 571 24.18 6.41 -8.74
N LYS A 572 23.67 5.23 -8.37
CA LYS A 572 24.41 3.96 -8.46
C LYS A 572 24.20 3.23 -9.79
N ASN A 573 23.50 3.84 -10.73
CA ASN A 573 23.08 3.26 -12.00
C ASN A 573 22.47 1.85 -11.86
N LYS A 574 21.64 1.64 -10.83
CA LYS A 574 20.94 0.37 -10.59
C LYS A 574 19.71 0.25 -11.47
N ASP A 575 19.40 -0.95 -11.95
CA ASP A 575 18.14 -1.23 -12.62
C ASP A 575 17.00 -1.28 -11.58
N LEU A 576 16.08 -0.32 -11.66
CA LEU A 576 14.89 -0.23 -10.82
C LEU A 576 13.75 0.33 -11.65
N HIS A 577 12.60 -0.34 -11.62
CA HIS A 577 11.41 0.08 -12.34
C HIS A 577 10.76 1.28 -11.63
N PHE A 578 11.01 2.50 -12.13
CA PHE A 578 10.57 3.75 -11.47
C PHE A 578 9.12 4.14 -11.74
N LEU A 579 8.57 3.79 -12.91
CA LEU A 579 7.22 4.19 -13.33
C LEU A 579 6.14 3.89 -12.27
N PRO A 580 6.15 2.72 -11.60
CA PRO A 580 5.17 2.45 -10.55
C PRO A 580 5.22 3.42 -9.37
N TYR A 581 6.41 3.90 -9.00
CA TYR A 581 6.56 4.91 -7.97
C TYR A 581 6.05 6.28 -8.45
N PHE A 582 6.21 6.63 -9.73
CA PHE A 582 5.67 7.87 -10.28
C PHE A 582 4.15 7.87 -10.32
N TYR A 583 3.53 6.74 -10.69
CA TYR A 583 2.07 6.60 -10.64
C TYR A 583 1.54 6.67 -9.21
N ALA A 584 2.23 6.06 -8.24
CA ALA A 584 1.89 6.21 -6.82
C ALA A 584 1.99 7.68 -6.37
N ALA A 585 3.06 8.38 -6.77
CA ALA A 585 3.28 9.79 -6.45
C ALA A 585 2.21 10.73 -7.02
N CYS A 586 1.73 10.44 -8.23
CA CYS A 586 0.65 11.19 -8.85
C CYS A 586 -0.70 10.87 -8.20
N ALA A 587 -0.94 9.61 -7.82
CA ALA A 587 -2.19 9.20 -7.18
C ALA A 587 -2.34 9.81 -5.78
N GLU A 588 -1.27 9.88 -5.00
CA GLU A 588 -1.27 10.34 -3.61
C GLU A 588 -0.76 11.78 -3.42
N ASP A 589 -0.65 12.54 -4.52
CA ASP A 589 -0.36 13.97 -4.52
C ASP A 589 1.03 14.36 -3.93
N TRP A 590 2.05 13.49 -4.05
CA TRP A 590 3.45 13.77 -3.65
C TRP A 590 4.47 13.74 -4.81
N SER A 591 4.00 13.82 -6.05
CA SER A 591 4.85 13.89 -7.26
C SER A 591 5.87 15.04 -7.27
N GLU A 592 5.64 16.11 -6.53
CA GLU A 592 6.61 17.22 -6.39
C GLU A 592 7.87 16.80 -5.62
N SER A 593 7.75 15.97 -4.59
CA SER A 593 8.90 15.46 -3.83
C SER A 593 9.81 14.62 -4.74
N VAL A 594 9.23 13.84 -5.64
CA VAL A 594 9.99 13.08 -6.66
C VAL A 594 10.65 14.04 -7.65
N MET A 595 9.93 15.05 -8.14
CA MET A 595 10.49 16.04 -9.05
C MET A 595 11.70 16.75 -8.45
N ASN A 596 11.58 17.23 -7.20
CA ASN A 596 12.67 17.89 -6.48
C ASN A 596 13.88 16.95 -6.31
N THR A 597 13.63 15.68 -5.99
CA THR A 597 14.69 14.67 -5.87
C THR A 597 15.43 14.45 -7.20
N LEU A 598 14.70 14.39 -8.32
CA LEU A 598 15.30 14.24 -9.65
C LEU A 598 16.06 15.51 -10.06
N ASP A 599 15.55 16.70 -9.73
CA ASP A 599 16.23 17.97 -9.99
C ASP A 599 17.55 18.09 -9.20
N GLU A 600 17.57 17.66 -7.94
CA GLU A 600 18.79 17.59 -7.14
C GLU A 600 19.85 16.70 -7.80
N VAL A 601 19.47 15.50 -8.26
CA VAL A 601 20.41 14.59 -8.95
C VAL A 601 20.88 15.19 -10.27
N LEU A 602 19.99 15.86 -11.00
CA LEU A 602 20.29 16.45 -12.30
C LEU A 602 21.30 17.61 -12.19
N LEU A 603 21.16 18.44 -11.15
CA LEU A 603 22.04 19.59 -10.90
C LEU A 603 23.36 19.23 -10.19
N ASP A 604 23.48 18.02 -9.65
CA ASP A 604 24.70 17.53 -9.02
C ASP A 604 25.83 17.31 -10.04
N ASN A 605 27.09 17.25 -9.55
CA ASN A 605 28.26 17.02 -10.38
C ASN A 605 28.43 15.53 -10.73
N VAL A 606 27.48 15.02 -11.52
CA VAL A 606 27.42 13.63 -11.98
C VAL A 606 27.75 13.51 -13.47
N ASN A 607 28.07 12.28 -13.89
CA ASN A 607 28.42 11.97 -15.28
C ASN A 607 27.22 12.14 -16.25
N SER A 608 27.49 12.16 -17.55
CA SER A 608 26.47 12.38 -18.58
C SER A 608 25.42 11.26 -18.65
N VAL A 609 25.77 10.01 -18.31
CA VAL A 609 24.83 8.88 -18.28
C VAL A 609 23.76 9.10 -17.21
N ILE A 610 24.17 9.46 -15.99
CA ILE A 610 23.25 9.78 -14.89
C ILE A 610 22.36 10.97 -15.26
N LYS A 611 22.91 12.03 -15.87
CA LYS A 611 22.11 13.18 -16.33
C LYS A 611 21.07 12.78 -17.38
N THR A 612 21.47 12.00 -18.37
CA THR A 612 20.59 11.50 -19.44
C THR A 612 19.44 10.68 -18.87
N ARG A 613 19.76 9.72 -17.99
CA ARG A 613 18.78 8.87 -17.31
C ARG A 613 17.83 9.70 -16.45
N THR A 614 18.35 10.67 -15.69
CA THR A 614 17.54 11.55 -14.84
C THR A 614 16.57 12.41 -15.66
N LEU A 615 17.01 12.96 -16.80
CA LEU A 615 16.14 13.71 -17.72
C LEU A 615 15.01 12.83 -18.29
N SER A 616 15.32 11.57 -18.64
CA SER A 616 14.30 10.60 -19.07
C SER A 616 13.30 10.30 -17.95
N CYS A 617 13.77 10.08 -16.72
CA CYS A 617 12.90 9.88 -15.56
C CYS A 617 11.99 11.09 -15.28
N ILE A 618 12.49 12.32 -15.45
CA ILE A 618 11.65 13.53 -15.33
C ILE A 618 10.58 13.55 -16.43
N ALA A 619 10.93 13.17 -17.66
CA ALA A 619 9.95 13.05 -18.74
C ALA A 619 8.89 11.97 -18.44
N ASP A 620 9.28 10.82 -17.87
CA ASP A 620 8.36 9.78 -17.38
C ASP A 620 7.41 10.34 -16.31
N LEU A 621 7.93 11.06 -15.31
CA LEU A 621 7.13 11.66 -14.24
C LEU A 621 6.15 12.72 -14.79
N LEU A 622 6.60 13.59 -15.69
CA LEU A 622 5.74 14.58 -16.35
C LEU A 622 4.62 13.90 -17.17
N SER A 623 4.95 12.82 -17.87
CA SER A 623 3.98 12.01 -18.61
C SER A 623 2.98 11.34 -17.67
N ALA A 624 3.43 10.82 -16.52
CA ALA A 624 2.56 10.24 -15.51
C ALA A 624 1.60 11.28 -14.92
N LYS A 625 2.10 12.49 -14.62
CA LYS A 625 1.28 13.63 -14.14
C LYS A 625 0.26 14.09 -15.19
N ALA A 626 0.62 14.07 -16.48
CA ALA A 626 -0.29 14.45 -17.56
C ALA A 626 -1.46 13.44 -17.72
N GLY A 627 -1.23 12.18 -17.36
CA GLY A 627 -2.21 11.10 -17.52
C GLY A 627 -2.65 10.92 -18.97
N ILE A 628 -3.85 10.35 -19.17
CA ILE A 628 -4.40 10.06 -20.50
C ILE A 628 -4.81 11.32 -21.28
N CYS A 629 -4.96 12.47 -20.60
CA CYS A 629 -5.43 13.72 -21.21
C CYS A 629 -4.29 14.56 -21.82
N GLY A 630 -3.02 14.20 -21.60
CA GLY A 630 -1.87 14.96 -22.09
C GLY A 630 -1.53 14.76 -23.57
N GLY A 631 -2.12 13.76 -24.23
CA GLY A 631 -1.73 13.33 -25.57
C GLY A 631 -0.52 12.39 -25.56
N LEU A 632 0.11 12.20 -26.73
CA LEU A 632 1.22 11.25 -26.88
C LEU A 632 2.56 11.85 -26.47
N ARG A 633 3.46 11.04 -25.93
CA ARG A 633 4.84 11.46 -25.67
C ARG A 633 5.68 11.62 -26.94
N THR A 634 5.26 11.00 -28.05
CA THR A 634 5.92 11.18 -29.35
C THR A 634 5.67 12.58 -29.93
N GLY A 635 6.72 13.28 -30.35
CA GLY A 635 6.58 14.55 -31.07
C GLY A 635 7.82 15.45 -30.99
N PRO A 636 7.76 16.65 -31.60
CA PRO A 636 8.89 17.56 -31.61
C PRO A 636 9.16 18.14 -30.21
N GLY A 637 10.42 18.03 -29.77
CA GLY A 637 10.92 18.56 -28.49
C GLY A 637 11.66 19.90 -28.62
N ASN A 638 11.40 20.72 -29.64
CA ASN A 638 12.19 21.93 -29.95
C ASN A 638 11.37 23.23 -29.95
N ASN A 639 10.62 23.48 -28.87
CA ASN A 639 9.89 24.74 -28.74
C ASN A 639 10.89 25.90 -28.54
N ARG A 640 10.65 27.02 -29.22
CA ARG A 640 11.51 28.21 -29.21
C ARG A 640 11.81 28.75 -27.80
N THR A 641 10.88 28.62 -26.85
CA THR A 641 11.10 29.08 -25.48
C THR A 641 12.21 28.31 -24.75
N TRP A 642 12.46 27.05 -25.15
CA TRP A 642 13.51 26.18 -24.60
C TRP A 642 14.87 26.36 -25.30
N ASN A 643 14.94 27.11 -26.41
CA ASN A 643 16.15 27.26 -27.22
C ASN A 643 17.34 27.81 -26.43
N LYS A 644 17.11 28.72 -25.48
CA LYS A 644 18.17 29.26 -24.62
C LYS A 644 18.85 28.13 -23.85
N ALA A 645 18.07 27.27 -23.21
CA ALA A 645 18.56 26.11 -22.48
C ALA A 645 19.31 25.13 -23.39
N PHE A 646 18.73 24.78 -24.54
CA PHE A 646 19.37 23.86 -25.48
C PHE A 646 20.67 24.40 -26.07
N THR A 647 20.76 25.70 -26.32
CA THR A 647 21.99 26.33 -26.84
C THR A 647 23.13 26.22 -25.83
N LEU A 648 22.85 26.46 -24.54
CA LEU A 648 23.83 26.31 -23.45
C LEU A 648 24.29 24.85 -23.30
N LEU A 649 23.36 23.89 -23.35
CA LEU A 649 23.70 22.46 -23.32
C LEU A 649 24.57 22.04 -24.51
N LEU A 650 24.27 22.55 -25.71
CA LEU A 650 25.04 22.27 -26.93
C LEU A 650 26.44 22.91 -26.92
N SER A 651 26.61 24.05 -26.25
CA SER A 651 27.92 24.70 -26.08
C SER A 651 28.77 24.12 -24.95
N GLY A 652 28.24 23.14 -24.21
CA GLY A 652 28.94 22.48 -23.09
C GLY A 652 28.73 23.15 -21.73
N ASP A 653 28.00 24.27 -21.65
CA ASP A 653 27.63 24.91 -20.38
C ASP A 653 26.45 24.16 -19.73
N THR A 654 26.79 22.98 -19.21
CA THR A 654 25.81 22.00 -18.73
C THR A 654 25.05 22.52 -17.52
N ALA A 655 25.74 23.16 -16.57
CA ALA A 655 25.13 23.61 -15.33
C ALA A 655 24.09 24.71 -15.59
N GLU A 656 24.44 25.73 -16.37
CA GLU A 656 23.53 26.83 -16.67
C GLU A 656 22.42 26.39 -17.64
N GLY A 657 22.74 25.52 -18.61
CA GLY A 657 21.75 24.93 -19.49
C GLY A 657 20.66 24.17 -18.74
N LEU A 658 21.02 23.32 -17.78
CA LEU A 658 20.06 22.58 -16.96
C LEU A 658 19.22 23.48 -16.05
N LYS A 659 19.81 24.52 -15.45
CA LYS A 659 19.03 25.52 -14.68
C LYS A 659 17.98 26.21 -15.54
N GLU A 660 18.30 26.56 -16.79
CA GLU A 660 17.34 27.16 -17.70
C GLU A 660 16.25 26.16 -18.14
N VAL A 661 16.57 24.86 -18.30
CA VAL A 661 15.56 23.80 -18.51
C VAL A 661 14.55 23.78 -17.36
N LEU A 662 15.02 23.76 -16.10
CA LEU A 662 14.16 23.74 -14.91
C LEU A 662 13.30 25.00 -14.80
N LYS A 663 13.91 26.16 -15.07
CA LYS A 663 13.22 27.45 -15.08
C LYS A 663 12.10 27.46 -16.11
N GLU A 664 12.38 27.07 -17.35
CA GLU A 664 11.37 27.06 -18.41
C GLU A 664 10.27 26.04 -18.09
N ARG A 665 10.59 24.84 -17.55
CA ARG A 665 9.59 23.84 -17.14
C ARG A 665 8.48 24.42 -16.26
N SER A 666 8.80 25.33 -15.35
CA SER A 666 7.80 25.92 -14.43
C SER A 666 6.61 26.59 -15.17
N ASN A 667 6.83 27.09 -16.39
CA ASN A 667 5.79 27.68 -17.24
C ASN A 667 4.84 26.64 -17.88
N TRP A 668 5.14 25.35 -17.76
CA TRP A 668 4.48 24.25 -18.46
C TRP A 668 3.75 23.26 -17.54
N LEU A 669 3.74 23.49 -16.22
CA LEU A 669 3.19 22.52 -15.26
C LEU A 669 1.67 22.62 -15.02
N SER A 670 1.00 23.63 -15.58
CA SER A 670 -0.39 23.98 -15.23
C SER A 670 -1.46 23.12 -15.88
N ARG A 671 -1.17 22.39 -16.97
CA ARG A 671 -2.15 21.62 -17.73
C ARG A 671 -1.57 20.32 -18.30
N PRO A 672 -2.36 19.26 -18.47
CA PRO A 672 -1.90 17.97 -19.01
C PRO A 672 -1.16 18.04 -20.35
N ASP A 673 -1.65 18.82 -21.30
CA ASP A 673 -1.05 18.94 -22.63
C ASP A 673 0.31 19.67 -22.59
N HIS A 674 0.45 20.64 -21.69
CA HIS A 674 1.73 21.31 -21.44
C HIS A 674 2.73 20.37 -20.74
N LEU A 675 2.28 19.60 -19.75
CA LEU A 675 3.11 18.59 -19.07
C LEU A 675 3.69 17.57 -20.06
N MET A 676 2.85 17.05 -20.97
CA MET A 676 3.30 16.12 -22.00
C MET A 676 4.29 16.75 -22.99
N ARG A 677 4.10 18.02 -23.36
CA ARG A 677 5.05 18.75 -24.21
C ARG A 677 6.37 19.03 -23.49
N ALA A 678 6.32 19.37 -22.20
CA ALA A 678 7.51 19.53 -21.37
C ALA A 678 8.30 18.20 -21.29
N ALA A 679 7.63 17.06 -21.16
CA ALA A 679 8.29 15.75 -21.20
C ALA A 679 9.12 15.56 -22.48
N ARG A 680 8.58 15.93 -23.67
CA ARG A 680 9.30 15.91 -24.95
C ARG A 680 10.54 16.82 -24.96
N HIS A 681 10.47 17.97 -24.30
CA HIS A 681 11.60 18.90 -24.18
C HIS A 681 12.71 18.35 -23.27
N TYR A 682 12.34 17.61 -22.21
CA TYR A 682 13.29 16.87 -21.38
C TYR A 682 13.95 15.72 -22.15
N GLU A 683 13.21 15.00 -22.98
CA GLU A 683 13.80 14.01 -23.90
C GLU A 683 14.77 14.66 -24.89
N ARG A 684 14.43 15.84 -25.43
CA ARG A 684 15.35 16.58 -26.29
C ARG A 684 16.63 16.95 -25.55
N ALA A 685 16.54 17.39 -24.29
CA ALA A 685 17.72 17.65 -23.47
C ALA A 685 18.55 16.36 -23.29
N ALA A 686 17.93 15.23 -22.99
CA ALA A 686 18.61 13.93 -22.89
C ALA A 686 19.32 13.56 -24.20
N GLN A 687 18.68 13.82 -25.35
CA GLN A 687 19.27 13.59 -26.68
C GLN A 687 20.49 14.47 -26.96
N ILE A 688 20.60 15.67 -26.37
CA ILE A 688 21.81 16.51 -26.49
C ILE A 688 22.99 15.84 -25.78
N PHE A 689 22.78 15.26 -24.59
CA PHE A 689 23.83 14.51 -23.90
C PHE A 689 24.25 13.27 -24.68
N ILE A 690 23.28 12.51 -25.21
CA ILE A 690 23.54 11.37 -26.11
C ILE A 690 24.36 11.82 -27.32
N GLN A 691 23.96 12.90 -27.98
CA GLN A 691 24.69 13.45 -29.13
C GLN A 691 26.13 13.82 -28.77
N ASN A 692 26.36 14.42 -27.61
CA ASN A 692 27.70 14.78 -27.15
C ASN A 692 28.55 13.54 -26.86
N SER A 693 27.96 12.48 -26.30
CA SER A 693 28.62 11.18 -26.18
C SER A 693 28.97 10.56 -27.53
N VAL A 694 28.08 10.64 -28.54
CA VAL A 694 28.38 10.13 -29.89
C VAL A 694 29.51 10.92 -30.57
N LYS A 695 29.59 12.24 -30.33
CA LYS A 695 30.64 13.09 -30.92
C LYS A 695 32.06 12.70 -30.49
N THR A 696 32.24 12.02 -29.35
CA THR A 696 33.55 11.56 -28.88
C THR A 696 34.14 10.47 -29.79
N VAL A 697 33.35 9.86 -30.68
CA VAL A 697 33.86 8.94 -31.73
C VAL A 697 35.02 9.54 -32.51
N LYS A 698 35.05 10.87 -32.71
CA LYS A 698 36.17 11.56 -33.38
C LYS A 698 37.52 11.36 -32.68
N GLU A 699 37.53 11.14 -31.37
CA GLU A 699 38.75 10.89 -30.58
C GLU A 699 39.34 9.50 -30.87
N TYR A 700 38.51 8.57 -31.36
CA TYR A 700 38.90 7.22 -31.72
C TYR A 700 39.15 7.05 -33.23
N MET A 701 38.94 8.11 -34.03
CA MET A 701 39.21 8.11 -35.46
C MET A 701 40.69 8.38 -35.71
N VAL A 702 41.38 7.41 -36.32
CA VAL A 702 42.76 7.58 -36.79
C VAL A 702 42.72 8.03 -38.24
N LEU A 703 43.07 9.29 -38.50
CA LEU A 703 43.24 9.81 -39.85
C LEU A 703 44.67 9.59 -40.32
N THR A 704 44.84 8.91 -41.46
CA THR A 704 46.15 8.72 -42.09
C THR A 704 46.28 9.71 -43.26
N PRO A 705 47.36 10.51 -43.33
CA PRO A 705 47.63 11.34 -44.49
C PRO A 705 47.70 10.50 -45.77
N ALA A 706 46.95 10.89 -46.79
CA ALA A 706 46.95 10.25 -48.10
C ALA A 706 47.17 11.31 -49.19
N SER A 707 47.83 10.93 -50.29
CA SER A 707 47.96 11.80 -51.46
C SER A 707 46.59 12.03 -52.08
N LEU A 708 46.33 13.27 -52.51
CA LEU A 708 45.08 13.57 -53.22
C LEU A 708 45.00 12.73 -54.50
N PRO A 709 43.85 12.11 -54.80
CA PRO A 709 43.66 11.42 -56.07
C PRO A 709 43.73 12.42 -57.23
N ASP A 710 44.21 11.93 -58.37
CA ASP A 710 44.19 12.67 -59.62
C ASP A 710 42.75 13.05 -60.03
N ILE A 711 42.63 14.14 -60.78
CA ILE A 711 41.34 14.62 -61.27
C ILE A 711 40.71 13.54 -62.17
N GLY A 712 39.44 13.21 -61.91
CA GLY A 712 38.68 12.20 -62.63
C GLY A 712 38.91 10.76 -62.15
N VAL A 713 39.86 10.51 -61.24
CA VAL A 713 40.08 9.18 -60.65
C VAL A 713 39.07 8.95 -59.52
N TYR A 714 38.35 7.83 -59.60
CA TYR A 714 37.41 7.42 -58.57
C TYR A 714 38.11 6.63 -57.46
N ILE A 715 37.89 7.03 -56.22
CA ILE A 715 38.14 6.23 -55.03
C ILE A 715 36.81 5.57 -54.65
N THR A 716 36.84 4.27 -54.40
CA THR A 716 35.67 3.49 -54.01
C THR A 716 35.91 2.82 -52.67
N ALA A 717 34.93 2.94 -51.76
CA ALA A 717 34.91 2.24 -50.49
C ALA A 717 33.65 1.38 -50.42
N GLU A 718 33.81 0.10 -50.10
CA GLU A 718 32.72 -0.88 -50.06
C GLU A 718 32.77 -1.70 -48.76
N CYS A 719 31.61 -1.93 -48.15
CA CYS A 719 31.43 -2.75 -46.97
C CYS A 719 30.33 -3.83 -47.16
N PRO A 720 30.49 -5.00 -46.53
CA PRO A 720 29.45 -6.01 -46.49
C PRO A 720 28.21 -5.49 -45.74
N ALA A 721 27.05 -6.09 -45.98
CA ALA A 721 25.87 -5.82 -45.17
C ALA A 721 26.04 -6.46 -43.78
N ARG A 722 25.48 -5.83 -42.74
CA ARG A 722 25.46 -6.35 -41.36
C ARG A 722 24.10 -6.97 -41.09
N ILE A 723 24.09 -8.18 -40.52
CA ILE A 723 22.90 -8.80 -39.94
C ILE A 723 23.16 -8.98 -38.45
N ASP A 724 22.22 -8.53 -37.63
CA ASP A 724 22.21 -8.78 -36.20
C ASP A 724 21.47 -10.10 -35.94
N LEU A 725 22.18 -11.08 -35.36
CA LEU A 725 21.60 -12.38 -35.00
C LEU A 725 20.92 -12.33 -33.63
N GLN A 726 21.51 -11.59 -32.69
CA GLN A 726 20.98 -11.42 -31.34
C GLN A 726 21.44 -10.09 -30.75
N GLY A 727 20.55 -9.47 -29.96
CA GLY A 727 20.91 -8.32 -29.14
C GLY A 727 20.89 -6.98 -29.86
N GLY A 728 20.39 -6.86 -31.09
CA GLY A 728 20.41 -5.62 -31.88
C GLY A 728 19.91 -4.37 -31.12
N TRP A 729 18.82 -4.51 -30.34
CA TRP A 729 18.30 -3.40 -29.52
C TRP A 729 19.24 -2.97 -28.38
N SER A 730 20.14 -3.83 -27.92
CA SER A 730 21.09 -3.48 -26.84
C SER A 730 22.12 -2.43 -27.27
N ASP A 731 22.38 -2.28 -28.58
CA ASP A 731 23.26 -1.26 -29.18
C ASP A 731 22.55 0.08 -29.40
N THR A 732 21.24 0.14 -29.13
CA THR A 732 20.46 1.37 -29.32
C THR A 732 20.45 2.20 -28.04
N PRO A 733 20.81 3.49 -28.09
CA PRO A 733 20.61 4.39 -26.96
C PRO A 733 19.15 4.42 -26.49
N PRO A 734 18.88 4.53 -25.18
CA PRO A 734 19.85 4.68 -24.09
C PRO A 734 20.44 3.36 -23.58
N ILE A 735 19.95 2.20 -24.05
CA ILE A 735 20.29 0.88 -23.51
C ILE A 735 21.81 0.66 -23.51
N CYS A 736 22.48 0.94 -24.64
CA CYS A 736 23.92 0.77 -24.77
C CYS A 736 24.75 1.66 -23.83
N TYR A 737 24.19 2.78 -23.37
CA TYR A 737 24.88 3.72 -22.47
C TYR A 737 24.64 3.42 -21.00
N GLU A 738 23.44 2.93 -20.66
CA GLU A 738 23.08 2.64 -19.28
C GLU A 738 23.52 1.24 -18.85
N LEU A 739 23.38 0.26 -19.73
CA LEU A 739 23.59 -1.17 -19.43
C LEU A 739 24.74 -1.79 -20.24
N GLY A 740 25.30 -1.04 -21.21
CA GLY A 740 26.19 -1.58 -22.22
C GLY A 740 25.42 -2.21 -23.39
N GLY A 741 26.08 -2.32 -24.54
CA GLY A 741 25.55 -2.99 -25.73
C GLY A 741 26.30 -4.29 -26.00
N SER A 742 25.58 -5.35 -26.35
CA SER A 742 26.17 -6.63 -26.74
C SER A 742 25.37 -7.22 -27.89
N VAL A 743 25.92 -7.10 -29.10
CA VAL A 743 25.28 -7.60 -30.33
C VAL A 743 26.13 -8.70 -30.93
N VAL A 744 25.53 -9.86 -31.12
CA VAL A 744 26.08 -10.90 -31.98
C VAL A 744 25.66 -10.58 -33.40
N ASN A 745 26.60 -10.14 -34.23
CA ASN A 745 26.35 -9.79 -35.62
C ASN A 745 27.26 -10.57 -36.57
N ILE A 746 26.86 -10.64 -37.84
CA ILE A 746 27.67 -11.19 -38.93
C ILE A 746 27.74 -10.20 -40.09
N ALA A 747 28.87 -10.19 -40.77
CA ALA A 747 29.03 -9.54 -42.06
C ALA A 747 28.65 -10.51 -43.19
N VAL A 748 27.77 -10.08 -44.10
CA VAL A 748 27.31 -10.87 -45.24
C VAL A 748 27.55 -10.15 -46.55
N LEU A 749 28.01 -10.94 -47.53
CA LEU A 749 28.02 -10.54 -48.94
C LEU A 749 26.64 -10.84 -49.52
N VAL A 750 26.10 -9.90 -50.29
CA VAL A 750 24.83 -10.08 -51.02
C VAL A 750 25.19 -10.41 -52.46
N ASP A 751 24.80 -11.60 -52.93
CA ASP A 751 25.18 -12.14 -54.24
C ASP A 751 26.69 -12.12 -54.51
N GLY A 752 27.47 -12.42 -53.47
CA GLY A 752 28.95 -12.41 -53.53
C GLY A 752 29.58 -11.01 -53.56
N LYS A 753 28.80 -9.94 -53.40
CA LYS A 753 29.26 -8.55 -53.45
C LYS A 753 29.08 -7.83 -52.11
N LYS A 754 29.81 -6.72 -51.94
CA LYS A 754 29.65 -5.76 -50.85
C LYS A 754 28.67 -4.67 -51.31
N PRO A 755 27.40 -4.71 -50.88
CA PRO A 755 26.35 -3.89 -51.50
C PRO A 755 26.33 -2.44 -51.01
N ILE A 756 26.96 -2.14 -49.87
CA ILE A 756 26.99 -0.81 -49.27
C ILE A 756 28.33 -0.18 -49.61
N GLY A 757 28.32 1.02 -50.17
CA GLY A 757 29.56 1.70 -50.53
C GLY A 757 29.34 3.10 -51.06
N ALA A 758 30.44 3.82 -51.19
CA ALA A 758 30.48 5.15 -51.76
C ALA A 758 31.67 5.28 -52.72
N ARG A 759 31.50 6.10 -53.76
CA ARG A 759 32.60 6.48 -54.65
C ARG A 759 32.70 8.00 -54.74
N ALA A 760 33.93 8.50 -54.73
CA ALA A 760 34.22 9.92 -54.87
C ALA A 760 35.33 10.10 -55.91
N CYS A 761 35.23 11.16 -56.71
CA CYS A 761 36.29 11.57 -57.62
C CYS A 761 36.48 13.08 -57.53
N ARG A 762 37.72 13.53 -57.71
CA ARG A 762 38.02 14.96 -57.75
C ARG A 762 37.68 15.53 -59.13
N THR A 763 36.93 16.63 -59.17
CA THR A 763 36.53 17.33 -60.39
C THR A 763 37.32 18.63 -60.56
N LYS A 764 37.22 19.28 -61.73
CA LYS A 764 37.89 20.58 -61.99
C LYS A 764 37.10 21.74 -61.39
N GLU A 765 35.79 21.56 -61.30
CA GLU A 765 34.83 22.56 -60.88
C GLU A 765 34.84 22.75 -59.36
N PRO A 766 34.74 23.98 -58.84
CA PRO A 766 34.81 24.29 -57.41
C PRO A 766 33.46 24.08 -56.70
N PHE A 767 32.72 23.02 -57.05
CA PHE A 767 31.45 22.66 -56.41
C PHE A 767 31.37 21.16 -56.15
N LEU A 768 30.61 20.76 -55.14
CA LEU A 768 30.38 19.35 -54.81
C LEU A 768 29.12 18.85 -55.54
N THR A 769 29.22 17.67 -56.15
CA THR A 769 28.08 16.98 -56.76
C THR A 769 27.82 15.68 -56.03
N LEU A 770 26.68 15.57 -55.35
CA LEU A 770 26.22 14.34 -54.71
C LEU A 770 25.35 13.58 -55.70
N LYS A 771 25.65 12.29 -55.92
CA LYS A 771 24.85 11.40 -56.75
C LYS A 771 24.28 10.29 -55.87
N ILE A 772 22.96 10.12 -55.90
CA ILE A 772 22.24 9.14 -55.10
C ILE A 772 21.54 8.16 -56.04
N GLY A 773 21.76 6.86 -55.78
CA GLY A 773 21.10 5.76 -56.48
C GLY A 773 22.06 4.87 -57.29
N LEU A 774 21.48 3.80 -57.85
CA LEU A 774 22.15 2.78 -58.67
C LEU A 774 21.44 2.72 -60.04
N GLY A 775 22.21 2.73 -61.12
CA GLY A 775 21.66 2.55 -62.48
C GLY A 775 20.93 3.79 -63.01
N GLU A 776 19.67 3.63 -63.43
CA GLU A 776 18.85 4.68 -64.07
C GLU A 776 18.20 5.66 -63.08
N ILE A 777 18.13 5.30 -61.79
CA ILE A 777 17.63 6.17 -60.72
C ILE A 777 18.83 6.96 -60.20
N ASN A 778 19.09 8.12 -60.79
CA ASN A 778 20.16 9.02 -60.37
C ASN A 778 19.59 10.37 -59.98
N GLN A 779 19.58 10.64 -58.68
CA GLN A 779 19.36 11.99 -58.20
C GLN A 779 20.71 12.71 -58.10
N VAL A 780 20.81 13.87 -58.74
CA VAL A 780 22.00 14.73 -58.71
C VAL A 780 21.70 15.96 -57.88
N ILE A 781 22.49 16.17 -56.83
CA ILE A 781 22.38 17.32 -55.93
C ILE A 781 23.66 18.14 -56.06
N LEU A 782 23.50 19.42 -56.36
CA LEU A 782 24.59 20.36 -56.53
C LEU A 782 24.74 21.19 -55.26
N ILE A 783 25.91 21.15 -54.64
CA ILE A 783 26.27 21.91 -53.43
C ILE A 783 27.23 23.03 -53.87
N LYS A 784 26.78 24.28 -53.80
CA LYS A 784 27.58 25.46 -54.13
C LYS A 784 27.95 26.30 -52.91
N ASP A 785 27.11 26.26 -51.88
CA ASP A 785 27.28 27.01 -50.64
C ASP A 785 27.16 26.07 -49.44
N ILE A 786 27.80 26.45 -48.33
CA ILE A 786 27.72 25.67 -47.09
C ILE A 786 26.27 25.54 -46.58
N LYS A 787 25.40 26.51 -46.87
CA LYS A 787 23.96 26.43 -46.54
C LYS A 787 23.26 25.24 -47.18
N ASP A 788 23.75 24.75 -48.32
CA ASP A 788 23.15 23.63 -49.05
C ASP A 788 23.32 22.30 -48.30
N ILE A 789 24.32 22.20 -47.40
CA ILE A 789 24.56 21.01 -46.56
C ILE A 789 23.89 21.12 -45.18
N LEU A 790 23.59 22.32 -44.67
CA LEU A 790 23.12 22.53 -43.29
C LEU A 790 21.76 21.90 -42.95
N ASN A 791 21.00 21.41 -43.94
CA ASN A 791 19.76 20.67 -43.72
C ASN A 791 19.95 19.15 -43.59
N TYR A 792 21.17 18.69 -43.31
CA TYR A 792 21.50 17.27 -43.10
C TYR A 792 20.69 16.63 -41.97
N ASP A 793 20.20 17.42 -41.02
CA ASP A 793 19.41 16.99 -39.86
C ASP A 793 17.92 16.80 -40.15
N GLN A 794 17.48 17.12 -41.37
CA GLN A 794 16.11 16.90 -41.84
C GLN A 794 16.02 15.56 -42.58
N PRO A 795 15.28 14.55 -42.08
CA PRO A 795 15.21 13.23 -42.71
C PRO A 795 14.75 13.28 -44.17
N ASN A 796 13.84 14.20 -44.49
CA ASN A 796 13.26 14.37 -45.82
C ASN A 796 14.11 15.25 -46.76
N ALA A 797 15.21 15.83 -46.28
CA ALA A 797 16.09 16.60 -47.15
C ALA A 797 16.79 15.68 -48.16
N GLN A 798 16.85 16.13 -49.42
CA GLN A 798 17.53 15.40 -50.47
C GLN A 798 19.00 15.18 -50.09
N GLY A 799 19.43 13.92 -50.11
CA GLY A 799 20.80 13.53 -49.77
C GLY A 799 21.21 13.81 -48.33
N SER A 800 20.27 13.89 -47.39
CA SER A 800 20.53 14.17 -45.96
C SER A 800 21.69 13.35 -45.39
N LEU A 801 21.72 12.03 -45.65
CA LEU A 801 22.80 11.15 -45.18
C LEU A 801 24.17 11.49 -45.79
N LEU A 802 24.23 11.79 -47.09
CA LEU A 802 25.48 12.20 -47.74
C LEU A 802 25.94 13.58 -47.27
N LYS A 803 25.01 14.51 -47.05
CA LYS A 803 25.29 15.83 -46.49
C LYS A 803 25.81 15.75 -45.06
N ALA A 804 25.35 14.78 -44.27
CA ALA A 804 25.85 14.55 -42.91
C ALA A 804 27.28 13.98 -42.87
N ALA A 805 27.74 13.36 -43.96
CA ALA A 805 29.10 12.83 -44.08
C ALA A 805 30.12 13.87 -44.57
N LEU A 806 29.64 14.99 -45.14
CA LEU A 806 30.44 16.17 -45.52
C LEU A 806 30.59 17.11 -44.32
#